data_AF-A0AA37QCN7-F1
#
_entry.id   AF-A0AA37QCN7-F1
#
_cell.length_a   1.000
_cell.length_b   1.000
_cell.length_c   1.000
_cell.angle_alpha   90.00
_cell.angle_beta   90.00
_cell.angle_gamma   90.00
#
_symmetry.space_group_name_H-M   'P 1'
#
loop_
_entity.id
_entity.type
_entity.pdbx_description
1 polymer ?
#
loop_
_entity_poly.entity_id
_entity_poly.type
_entity_poly.pdbx_seq_one_letter_code
_entity_poly.pdbx_strand_id
1 'polypeptide(L)'
;MAELAGNDCGLGENTRGRPPACASMRTMTTGGRYAGRARRIVTALVLATACGGSDDATGRLPSGPDAGPTPASVTIAPRTVATIAGRSTALVAVVRDARGVVMLAARPTWTSSDPLIADVDGSGVLRGVEAGTVLVRATAGRATDSVYVTVARAPVASVTIVAPVDRVVAGETLSLQANVLDDRGVRVTDRSVMWTSSDTTLARVSADGVVAGVRPGTSTISAEVEGRTAHLPLTVAPAPVAAVRITTAATALTVGERITLIATPLDARGAPLTGRSVVWRSSDESVATVSATGDVLAIGPGRTMISASADGASSSVAVDVSSLPPATVRVSAPTAPLLVGSTVHVRATVLDARREEVAGVAIAWSSSNAAVAAVSPTGVVTGVAEGRATVTAAVAGVRGSADIVVVPRGARSQVDLPDDVPAPQFHVLYVLPSDAVDRAYDTTGTIATTIASMQNWLAMQTGGRRLRMDTYQGRLNVSFARLARTNAQLRAFTVAMHDSIAAELAARGFRDPNKRYVVYFDGSHPTNCAEASWPPTVPGQTATLYLRGKSDVPSGCGTTAFAPTPTTPAGYLEFLVLHEMLHTLGAVSREAPDHVYWAHVDYDARDLMFSGSRPWTPSMLDANRRNYYNPAGLPAGVFNLATSPFLMP
;
A
#
# COMPACT_ATOMS: atom_id res chain seq x y z
N MET A 1 29.33 -40.69 9.93
CA MET A 1 29.45 -39.42 9.18
C MET A 1 28.28 -38.55 9.62
N ALA A 2 28.24 -38.21 10.91
CA ALA A 2 28.70 -36.95 11.51
C ALA A 2 27.50 -35.98 11.62
N GLU A 3 26.80 -35.95 12.76
CA GLU A 3 27.06 -35.10 13.95
C GLU A 3 26.42 -33.70 13.77
N LEU A 4 25.62 -33.09 14.67
CA LEU A 4 25.38 -33.25 16.11
C LEU A 4 23.98 -32.70 16.50
N ALA A 5 23.39 -33.31 17.53
CA ALA A 5 22.26 -32.86 18.36
C ALA A 5 22.61 -31.55 19.13
N GLY A 6 21.72 -30.72 19.69
CA GLY A 6 20.37 -30.89 20.24
C GLY A 6 20.37 -30.29 21.66
N ASN A 7 19.33 -29.54 22.06
CA ASN A 7 18.54 -29.82 23.26
C ASN A 7 17.62 -28.68 23.68
N ASP A 8 16.46 -29.13 24.11
CA ASP A 8 15.27 -28.43 24.56
C ASP A 8 15.05 -28.76 26.05
N CYS A 9 14.22 -27.95 26.69
CA CYS A 9 13.49 -28.18 27.95
C CYS A 9 14.26 -28.30 29.28
N GLY A 10 13.92 -27.37 30.19
CA GLY A 10 14.20 -27.46 31.61
C GLY A 10 13.09 -28.16 32.39
N LEU A 11 13.47 -28.78 33.51
CA LEU A 11 12.65 -29.06 34.68
C LEU A 11 13.57 -29.03 35.90
N GLY A 12 13.16 -28.36 36.97
CA GLY A 12 13.83 -28.38 38.26
C GLY A 12 13.01 -29.16 39.28
N GLU A 13 13.67 -29.92 40.15
CA GLU A 13 13.22 -30.20 41.52
C GLU A 13 14.34 -30.80 42.40
N ASN A 14 14.72 -30.02 43.41
CA ASN A 14 14.94 -30.34 44.84
C ASN A 14 15.74 -31.57 45.38
N THR A 15 16.79 -31.21 46.15
CA THR A 15 17.17 -31.66 47.52
C THR A 15 18.31 -32.67 47.83
N ARG A 16 19.16 -32.20 48.78
CA ARG A 16 19.91 -32.85 49.90
C ARG A 16 21.39 -33.27 49.73
N GLY A 17 22.23 -32.66 50.59
CA GLY A 17 23.50 -33.23 51.11
C GLY A 17 24.43 -32.19 51.79
N ARG A 18 24.43 -32.12 53.14
CA ARG A 18 25.39 -31.39 54.03
C ARG A 18 26.55 -32.34 54.46
N PRO A 19 27.54 -31.94 55.30
CA PRO A 19 28.59 -30.89 55.26
C PRO A 19 30.01 -31.58 55.43
N PRO A 20 31.19 -30.98 55.84
CA PRO A 20 31.46 -30.08 57.00
C PRO A 20 32.39 -28.83 56.79
N ALA A 21 32.23 -27.85 57.69
CA ALA A 21 33.17 -27.00 58.49
C ALA A 21 34.63 -26.72 58.01
N CYS A 22 35.34 -25.60 58.28
CA CYS A 22 35.19 -24.46 59.22
C CYS A 22 36.22 -23.32 58.91
N ALA A 23 35.90 -22.08 59.35
CA ALA A 23 36.77 -20.91 59.68
C ALA A 23 37.48 -20.13 58.52
N SER A 24 37.61 -18.79 58.47
CA SER A 24 37.34 -17.69 59.42
C SER A 24 37.24 -16.29 58.74
N MET A 25 36.50 -15.38 59.39
CA MET A 25 36.71 -13.91 59.59
C MET A 25 36.84 -12.88 58.44
N ARG A 26 35.89 -11.92 58.38
CA ARG A 26 35.96 -10.46 58.78
C ARG A 26 34.85 -9.64 58.04
N THR A 27 33.80 -9.16 58.74
CA THR A 27 33.51 -7.75 59.19
C THR A 27 33.33 -6.69 58.07
N MET A 28 32.40 -5.72 58.07
CA MET A 28 31.35 -5.23 58.99
C MET A 28 30.43 -4.20 58.27
N THR A 29 29.12 -4.29 58.52
CA THR A 29 28.02 -3.29 58.75
C THR A 29 28.07 -1.81 58.33
N THR A 30 26.89 -1.29 57.92
CA THR A 30 26.15 -0.08 58.43
C THR A 30 24.71 -0.11 57.84
N GLY A 31 23.62 0.45 58.39
CA GLY A 31 23.32 1.22 59.60
C GLY A 31 21.81 1.59 59.62
N GLY A 32 21.23 1.75 60.81
CA GLY A 32 19.84 2.18 61.05
C GLY A 32 19.77 3.28 62.13
N ARG A 33 18.72 4.09 62.09
CA ARG A 33 18.46 5.34 62.83
C ARG A 33 18.16 5.14 64.33
N TYR A 34 18.60 6.06 65.19
CA TYR A 34 17.79 6.97 66.06
C TYR A 34 18.63 7.61 67.20
N ALA A 35 18.09 8.72 67.71
CA ALA A 35 18.67 9.71 68.62
C ALA A 35 19.02 9.26 70.06
N GLY A 36 19.96 9.99 70.67
CA GLY A 36 20.14 10.15 72.13
C GLY A 36 20.88 11.48 72.39
N ARG A 37 20.26 12.49 73.01
CA ARG A 37 20.15 12.78 74.45
C ARG A 37 21.48 12.87 75.22
N ALA A 38 21.61 14.01 75.89
CA ALA A 38 22.74 14.53 76.65
C ALA A 38 22.98 13.87 78.02
N ARG A 39 24.24 13.91 78.47
CA ARG A 39 24.71 14.09 79.87
C ARG A 39 26.23 14.41 79.81
N ARG A 40 26.67 15.62 80.19
CA ARG A 40 27.19 16.04 81.52
C ARG A 40 28.30 15.14 82.09
N ILE A 41 29.55 15.62 82.07
CA ILE A 41 30.63 15.42 83.07
C ILE A 41 31.50 16.70 83.03
N VAL A 42 31.31 17.64 83.96
CA VAL A 42 32.14 17.89 85.17
C VAL A 42 33.60 18.26 84.83
N THR A 43 33.87 19.57 84.80
CA THR A 43 35.24 20.12 84.85
C THR A 43 35.48 20.61 86.28
N ALA A 44 36.42 19.98 86.96
CA ALA A 44 36.85 20.40 88.30
C ALA A 44 37.77 21.62 88.19
N LEU A 45 37.37 22.64 88.95
CA LEU A 45 38.01 23.94 89.13
C LEU A 45 39.10 23.79 90.20
N VAL A 46 40.34 24.17 89.91
CA VAL A 46 41.37 24.43 90.93
C VAL A 46 41.83 25.88 90.75
N LEU A 47 41.27 26.77 91.58
CA LEU A 47 41.81 28.10 91.85
C LEU A 47 42.93 27.95 92.90
N ALA A 48 44.07 28.58 92.65
CA ALA A 48 45.01 28.95 93.71
C ALA A 48 45.19 30.47 93.68
N THR A 49 44.48 31.13 94.59
CA THR A 49 44.67 32.53 95.00
C THR A 49 45.80 32.61 96.01
N ALA A 50 46.67 33.60 95.84
CA ALA A 50 47.71 34.00 96.79
C ALA A 50 47.22 35.14 97.70
N CYS A 51 47.50 35.02 99.00
CA CYS A 51 47.65 36.03 100.07
C CYS A 51 48.12 35.19 101.30
N GLY A 52 49.02 35.55 102.22
CA GLY A 52 49.70 36.77 102.61
C GLY A 52 49.85 36.74 104.15
N GLY A 53 51.08 36.94 104.68
CA GLY A 53 51.42 37.13 106.11
C GLY A 53 51.59 35.85 106.95
N SER A 54 52.47 35.72 107.95
CA SER A 54 53.42 36.61 108.65
C SER A 54 54.29 35.74 109.59
N ASP A 55 55.53 36.18 109.86
CA ASP A 55 56.45 36.05 111.03
C ASP A 55 56.31 34.82 111.98
N ASP A 56 57.35 34.18 112.52
CA ASP A 56 58.62 34.69 113.03
C ASP A 56 59.56 33.52 113.44
N ALA A 57 60.88 33.81 113.53
CA ALA A 57 61.94 33.15 114.32
C ALA A 57 62.29 31.65 114.03
N THR A 58 63.53 31.17 113.94
CA THR A 58 64.90 31.61 114.23
C THR A 58 65.86 30.65 113.50
N GLY A 59 67.03 31.12 113.04
CA GLY A 59 68.15 30.21 112.75
C GLY A 59 69.05 30.62 111.59
N ARG A 60 70.19 31.23 111.92
CA ARG A 60 71.24 31.71 111.01
C ARG A 60 72.24 30.59 110.72
N LEU A 61 72.49 30.21 109.46
CA LEU A 61 73.75 29.65 108.93
C LEU A 61 73.84 29.80 107.37
N PRO A 62 75.04 29.77 106.75
CA PRO A 62 75.39 30.58 105.56
C PRO A 62 75.49 29.84 104.21
N SER A 63 75.40 30.63 103.12
CA SER A 63 75.93 30.50 101.74
C SER A 63 76.21 29.11 101.09
N GLY A 64 75.46 28.81 100.02
CA GLY A 64 75.78 27.86 98.91
C GLY A 64 74.73 26.74 98.73
N PRO A 65 74.36 26.29 97.50
CA PRO A 65 75.15 26.29 96.27
C PRO A 65 74.52 27.01 95.07
N ASP A 66 75.38 27.24 94.08
CA ASP A 66 75.14 27.70 92.72
C ASP A 66 73.82 27.14 92.12
N ALA A 67 72.88 28.02 91.81
CA ALA A 67 71.71 27.64 91.01
C ALA A 67 72.23 27.28 89.61
N GLY A 68 72.04 26.02 89.19
CA GLY A 68 72.43 25.57 87.86
C GLY A 68 71.94 26.51 86.74
N PRO A 69 72.56 26.49 85.55
CA PRO A 69 72.29 27.47 84.50
C PRO A 69 70.78 27.57 84.24
N THR A 70 70.21 28.76 84.45
CA THR A 70 68.79 29.02 84.21
C THR A 70 68.58 29.53 82.78
N PRO A 71 67.50 29.12 82.11
CA PRO A 71 67.17 29.65 80.78
C PRO A 71 66.99 31.17 80.81
N ALA A 72 67.75 31.89 79.99
CA ALA A 72 67.64 33.34 79.83
C ALA A 72 67.00 33.75 78.51
N SER A 73 67.15 32.95 77.45
CA SER A 73 66.49 33.18 76.16
C SER A 73 66.05 31.88 75.49
N VAL A 74 64.96 31.97 74.72
CA VAL A 74 64.49 30.91 73.81
C VAL A 74 64.42 31.51 72.41
N THR A 75 64.79 30.75 71.39
CA THR A 75 64.69 31.18 69.99
C THR A 75 64.09 30.06 69.15
N ILE A 76 62.92 30.30 68.56
CA ILE A 76 62.25 29.38 67.63
C ILE A 76 62.81 29.60 66.22
N ALA A 77 63.14 28.51 65.54
CA ALA A 77 63.49 28.48 64.12
C ALA A 77 62.68 27.39 63.39
N PRO A 78 62.26 27.61 62.13
CA PRO A 78 62.41 28.85 61.36
C PRO A 78 61.50 29.98 61.87
N ARG A 79 61.84 31.24 61.53
CA ARG A 79 61.09 32.45 61.95
C ARG A 79 59.84 32.73 61.12
N THR A 80 59.72 32.09 59.96
CA THR A 80 58.52 32.10 59.12
C THR A 80 58.13 30.65 58.89
N VAL A 81 56.92 30.28 59.32
CA VAL A 81 56.43 28.91 59.22
C VAL A 81 55.15 28.94 58.39
N ALA A 82 55.19 28.32 57.21
CA ALA A 82 54.02 28.06 56.39
C ALA A 82 53.90 26.55 56.15
N THR A 83 52.72 25.99 56.34
CA THR A 83 52.43 24.57 56.08
C THR A 83 51.06 24.40 55.43
N ILE A 84 50.70 23.17 55.07
CA ILE A 84 49.39 22.83 54.51
C ILE A 84 48.67 21.92 55.50
N ALA A 85 47.35 22.06 55.60
CA ALA A 85 46.50 21.20 56.42
C ALA A 85 46.81 19.71 56.17
N GLY A 86 47.01 18.96 57.25
CA GLY A 86 47.39 17.55 57.23
C GLY A 86 48.89 17.26 57.07
N ARG A 87 49.76 18.26 56.86
CA ARG A 87 51.23 18.08 56.84
C ARG A 87 51.87 18.45 58.18
N SER A 88 53.06 17.91 58.41
CA SER A 88 53.86 18.22 59.61
C SER A 88 55.13 18.97 59.25
N THR A 89 55.57 19.84 60.15
CA THR A 89 56.77 20.67 60.02
C THR A 89 57.46 20.70 61.39
N ALA A 90 58.76 20.39 61.43
CA ALA A 90 59.51 20.44 62.68
C ALA A 90 59.92 21.87 63.01
N LEU A 91 59.66 22.31 64.23
CA LEU A 91 60.17 23.54 64.82
C LEU A 91 61.29 23.20 65.81
N VAL A 92 62.30 24.06 65.84
CA VAL A 92 63.42 23.92 66.78
C VAL A 92 63.45 25.13 67.70
N ALA A 93 63.49 24.89 69.00
CA ALA A 93 63.68 25.94 70.01
C ALA A 93 65.07 25.81 70.62
N VAL A 94 65.90 26.82 70.40
CA VAL A 94 67.25 26.92 70.99
C VAL A 94 67.17 27.70 72.29
N VAL A 95 67.50 27.06 73.41
CA VAL A 95 67.51 27.68 74.74
C VAL A 95 68.95 28.07 75.10
N ARG A 96 69.17 29.30 75.59
CA ARG A 96 70.49 29.77 76.06
C ARG A 96 70.43 30.31 77.48
N ASP A 97 71.52 30.14 78.24
CA ASP A 97 71.69 30.72 79.57
C ASP A 97 72.01 32.24 79.49
N ALA A 98 72.15 32.90 80.64
CA ALA A 98 72.44 34.34 80.71
C ALA A 98 73.79 34.75 80.09
N ARG A 99 74.70 33.79 79.85
CA ARG A 99 75.99 33.98 79.18
C ARG A 99 75.92 33.68 77.68
N GLY A 100 74.74 33.36 77.16
CA GLY A 100 74.52 33.03 75.75
C GLY A 100 74.89 31.59 75.37
N VAL A 101 75.22 30.72 76.33
CA VAL A 101 75.60 29.32 76.08
C VAL A 101 74.35 28.47 75.84
N VAL A 102 74.36 27.61 74.81
CA VAL A 102 73.23 26.72 74.47
C VAL A 102 73.05 25.65 75.55
N MET A 103 71.81 25.50 76.02
CA MET A 103 71.42 24.53 77.03
C MET A 103 70.88 23.25 76.38
N LEU A 104 71.74 22.28 76.09
CA LEU A 104 71.37 21.03 75.40
C LEU A 104 70.38 20.15 76.18
N ALA A 105 70.38 20.24 77.50
CA ALA A 105 69.44 19.51 78.37
C ALA A 105 68.09 20.23 78.54
N ALA A 106 67.94 21.47 78.05
CA ALA A 106 66.68 22.19 78.16
C ALA A 106 65.59 21.51 77.30
N ARG A 107 64.38 21.45 77.86
CA ARG A 107 63.19 20.92 77.19
C ARG A 107 62.11 22.00 77.22
N PRO A 108 62.02 22.85 76.18
CA PRO A 108 61.00 23.89 76.14
C PRO A 108 59.61 23.26 76.04
N THR A 109 58.62 23.86 76.69
CA THR A 109 57.21 23.50 76.52
C THR A 109 56.64 24.24 75.32
N TRP A 110 55.94 23.50 74.45
CA TRP A 110 55.30 24.05 73.26
C TRP A 110 53.81 24.26 73.52
N THR A 111 53.28 25.36 73.00
CA THR A 111 51.85 25.68 73.05
C THR A 111 51.42 26.29 71.73
N SER A 112 50.25 25.89 71.25
CA SER A 112 49.55 26.55 70.15
C SER A 112 48.42 27.39 70.71
N SER A 113 48.23 28.61 70.19
CA SER A 113 47.09 29.45 70.56
C SER A 113 45.76 28.90 70.04
N ASP A 114 45.79 28.03 69.02
CA ASP A 114 44.64 27.30 68.51
C ASP A 114 45.07 25.94 67.90
N PRO A 115 45.01 24.85 68.68
CA PRO A 115 45.32 23.50 68.19
C PRO A 115 44.40 22.99 67.08
N LEU A 116 43.23 23.60 66.84
CA LEU A 116 42.35 23.24 65.72
C LEU A 116 42.87 23.78 64.38
N ILE A 117 43.72 24.80 64.39
CA ILE A 117 44.39 25.33 63.20
C ILE A 117 45.75 24.63 63.01
N ALA A 118 46.59 24.62 64.05
CA ALA A 118 47.82 23.84 64.04
C ALA A 118 48.15 23.33 65.45
N ASP A 119 48.37 22.03 65.56
CA ASP A 119 48.77 21.36 66.80
C ASP A 119 50.30 21.22 66.84
N VAL A 120 50.90 21.34 68.03
CA VAL A 120 52.35 21.17 68.21
C VAL A 120 52.60 20.23 69.37
N ASP A 121 53.37 19.17 69.11
CA ASP A 121 53.68 18.19 70.15
C ASP A 121 54.84 18.65 71.06
N GLY A 122 55.10 17.89 72.12
CA GLY A 122 56.17 18.19 73.07
C GLY A 122 57.59 18.12 72.48
N SER A 123 57.76 17.55 71.28
CA SER A 123 59.03 17.51 70.55
C SER A 123 59.24 18.69 69.61
N GLY A 124 58.23 19.55 69.46
CA GLY A 124 58.25 20.69 68.54
C GLY A 124 57.82 20.34 67.12
N VAL A 125 57.24 19.16 66.88
CA VAL A 125 56.65 18.83 65.57
C VAL A 125 55.26 19.46 65.51
N LEU A 126 55.11 20.39 64.57
CA LEU A 126 53.85 21.06 64.29
C LEU A 126 53.10 20.31 63.19
N ARG A 127 51.82 20.03 63.41
CA ARG A 127 50.90 19.47 62.42
C ARG A 127 49.86 20.54 62.05
N GLY A 128 49.76 20.89 60.78
CA GLY A 128 48.64 21.70 60.28
C GLY A 128 47.35 20.89 60.34
N VAL A 129 46.28 21.45 60.89
CA VAL A 129 44.98 20.79 61.06
C VAL A 129 43.95 21.43 60.14
N GLU A 130 43.70 22.74 60.29
CA GLU A 130 42.82 23.53 59.44
C GLU A 130 43.53 24.79 58.93
N ALA A 131 42.99 25.40 57.87
CA ALA A 131 43.58 26.61 57.32
C ALA A 131 43.36 27.82 58.22
N GLY A 132 44.42 28.59 58.46
CA GLY A 132 44.38 29.75 59.34
C GLY A 132 45.77 30.17 59.76
N THR A 133 45.84 31.14 60.68
CA THR A 133 47.11 31.60 61.26
C THR A 133 47.03 31.49 62.76
N VAL A 134 48.04 30.84 63.36
CA VAL A 134 48.11 30.60 64.80
C VAL A 134 49.47 31.02 65.34
N LEU A 135 49.51 31.52 66.57
CA LEU A 135 50.76 31.80 67.29
C LEU A 135 51.20 30.53 68.03
N VAL A 136 52.42 30.07 67.76
CA VAL A 136 53.06 28.95 68.47
C VAL A 136 54.16 29.49 69.37
N ARG A 137 54.13 29.09 70.64
CA ARG A 137 55.04 29.57 71.67
C ARG A 137 55.85 28.42 72.27
N ALA A 138 57.15 28.66 72.41
CA ALA A 138 58.08 27.80 73.14
C ALA A 138 58.49 28.51 74.44
N THR A 139 58.43 27.81 75.57
CA THR A 139 58.75 28.34 76.90
C THR A 139 59.79 27.48 77.60
N ALA A 140 60.88 28.07 78.08
CA ALA A 140 61.85 27.40 78.95
C ALA A 140 62.13 28.28 80.17
N GLY A 141 61.73 27.83 81.37
CA GLY A 141 61.77 28.68 82.56
C GLY A 141 60.89 29.93 82.41
N ARG A 142 61.48 31.13 82.55
CA ARG A 142 60.80 32.41 82.31
C ARG A 142 61.00 32.95 80.89
N ALA A 143 61.88 32.34 80.10
CA ALA A 143 62.14 32.78 78.74
C ALA A 143 61.08 32.19 77.79
N THR A 144 60.51 33.05 76.95
CA THR A 144 59.51 32.65 75.94
C THR A 144 59.87 33.24 74.59
N ASP A 145 59.48 32.54 73.54
CA ASP A 145 59.53 33.04 72.18
C ASP A 145 58.30 32.55 71.42
N SER A 146 57.88 33.27 70.39
CA SER A 146 56.66 32.95 69.65
C SER A 146 56.84 33.20 68.16
N VAL A 147 56.22 32.34 67.34
CA VAL A 147 56.25 32.42 65.88
C VAL A 147 54.83 32.29 65.33
N TYR A 148 54.49 33.11 64.33
CA TYR A 148 53.25 32.92 63.58
C TYR A 148 53.42 31.77 62.60
N VAL A 149 52.45 30.87 62.62
CA VAL A 149 52.34 29.72 61.73
C VAL A 149 51.11 29.91 60.87
N THR A 150 51.30 29.92 59.55
CA THR A 150 50.19 29.99 58.59
C THR A 150 49.98 28.61 57.99
N VAL A 151 48.77 28.06 58.16
CA VAL A 151 48.33 26.81 57.55
C VAL A 151 47.46 27.14 56.36
N ALA A 152 47.87 26.72 55.17
CA ALA A 152 47.07 26.80 53.95
C ALA A 152 46.16 25.59 53.81
N ARG A 153 45.06 25.74 53.06
CA ARG A 153 44.19 24.63 52.67
C ARG A 153 44.94 23.61 51.81
N ALA A 154 44.60 22.33 51.94
CA ALA A 154 45.11 21.31 51.02
C ALA A 154 44.58 21.59 49.60
N PRO A 155 45.46 21.67 48.59
CA PRO A 155 45.05 21.88 47.21
C PRO A 155 44.36 20.63 46.67
N VAL A 156 43.35 20.83 45.82
CA VAL A 156 42.72 19.72 45.09
C VAL A 156 43.70 19.17 44.06
N ALA A 157 43.96 17.86 44.12
CA ALA A 157 44.81 17.16 43.16
C ALA A 157 44.01 16.46 42.06
N SER A 158 42.79 16.01 42.35
CA SER A 158 41.92 15.39 41.35
C SER A 158 40.44 15.55 41.68
N VAL A 159 39.62 15.52 40.63
CA VAL A 159 38.17 15.40 40.70
C VAL A 159 37.75 14.27 39.75
N THR A 160 36.78 13.46 40.15
CA THR A 160 36.10 12.49 39.28
C THR A 160 34.60 12.57 39.47
N ILE A 161 33.83 12.26 38.42
CA ILE A 161 32.37 12.17 38.48
C ILE A 161 31.98 10.72 38.74
N VAL A 162 31.13 10.51 39.74
CA VAL A 162 30.50 9.22 40.06
C VAL A 162 29.05 9.29 39.65
N ALA A 163 28.65 8.41 38.73
CA ALA A 163 27.29 8.30 38.23
C ALA A 163 26.80 6.85 38.40
N PRO A 164 25.55 6.64 38.83
CA PRO A 164 25.01 5.28 38.92
C PRO A 164 24.72 4.67 37.54
N VAL A 165 24.49 5.51 36.53
CA VAL A 165 24.30 5.16 35.12
C VAL A 165 24.82 6.28 34.22
N ASP A 166 25.09 5.99 32.95
CA ASP A 166 25.55 6.93 31.92
C ASP A 166 24.39 7.52 31.09
N ARG A 167 23.15 7.34 31.55
CA ARG A 167 21.93 7.78 30.83
C ARG A 167 20.85 8.31 31.75
N VAL A 168 20.02 9.21 31.22
CA VAL A 168 18.80 9.71 31.87
C VAL A 168 17.68 9.75 30.83
N VAL A 169 16.44 9.43 31.22
CA VAL A 169 15.29 9.55 30.32
C VAL A 169 14.83 11.00 30.27
N ALA A 170 14.43 11.50 29.09
CA ALA A 170 13.86 12.85 28.97
C ALA A 170 12.64 13.00 29.91
N GLY A 171 12.62 14.07 30.71
CA GLY A 171 11.61 14.32 31.74
C GLY A 171 11.89 13.66 33.11
N GLU A 172 13.00 12.93 33.23
CA GLU A 172 13.49 12.33 34.49
C GLU A 172 14.81 12.99 34.94
N THR A 173 15.25 12.68 36.16
CA THR A 173 16.47 13.21 36.76
C THR A 173 17.47 12.13 37.18
N LEU A 174 18.76 12.46 37.14
CA LEU A 174 19.88 11.62 37.56
C LEU A 174 20.78 12.43 38.50
N SER A 175 21.01 11.93 39.73
CA SER A 175 21.93 12.57 40.68
C SER A 175 23.36 12.08 40.46
N LEU A 176 24.29 13.02 40.29
CA LEU A 176 25.72 12.78 40.20
C LEU A 176 26.41 13.14 41.51
N GLN A 177 27.59 12.54 41.75
CA GLN A 177 28.47 12.95 42.83
C GLN A 177 29.85 13.27 42.28
N ALA A 178 30.53 14.23 42.89
CA ALA A 178 31.95 14.47 42.63
C ALA A 178 32.79 13.85 43.76
N ASN A 179 33.84 13.13 43.37
CA ASN A 179 34.87 12.68 44.29
C ASN A 179 36.10 13.58 44.14
N VAL A 180 36.38 14.41 45.15
CA VAL A 180 37.46 15.40 45.15
C VAL A 180 38.53 14.93 46.12
N LEU A 181 39.77 14.79 45.65
CA LEU A 181 40.90 14.26 46.41
C LEU A 181 42.09 15.23 46.44
N ASP A 182 42.79 15.28 47.57
CA ASP A 182 44.10 15.95 47.70
C ASP A 182 45.24 15.09 47.08
N ASP A 183 46.47 15.60 47.14
CA ASP A 183 47.67 14.93 46.58
C ASP A 183 48.05 13.63 47.31
N ARG A 184 47.42 13.33 48.44
CA ARG A 184 47.58 12.10 49.23
C ARG A 184 46.40 11.14 49.06
N GLY A 185 45.43 11.47 48.21
CA GLY A 185 44.23 10.67 48.00
C GLY A 185 43.19 10.80 49.12
N VAL A 186 43.29 11.84 49.97
CA VAL A 186 42.31 12.11 51.02
C VAL A 186 41.16 12.93 50.45
N ARG A 187 39.92 12.60 50.83
CA ARG A 187 38.72 13.30 50.35
C ARG A 187 38.64 14.72 50.90
N VAL A 188 38.42 15.68 50.01
CA VAL A 188 38.21 17.09 50.33
C VAL A 188 36.72 17.40 50.21
N THR A 189 36.08 17.82 51.31
CA THR A 189 34.60 17.99 51.38
C THR A 189 34.15 19.44 51.54
N ASP A 190 35.07 20.35 51.82
CA ASP A 190 34.85 21.79 52.02
C ASP A 190 35.10 22.59 50.73
N ARG A 191 34.87 21.98 49.57
CA ARG A 191 35.01 22.60 48.25
C ARG A 191 33.67 22.61 47.52
N SER A 192 33.31 23.76 46.96
CA SER A 192 32.19 23.88 46.03
C SER A 192 32.58 23.34 44.67
N VAL A 193 31.76 22.45 44.13
CA VAL A 193 31.93 21.89 42.78
C VAL A 193 31.10 22.70 41.81
N MET A 194 31.74 23.22 40.76
CA MET A 194 31.03 23.88 39.67
C MET A 194 30.62 22.84 38.64
N TRP A 195 29.33 22.68 38.44
CA TRP A 195 28.78 21.75 37.45
C TRP A 195 28.37 22.50 36.19
N THR A 196 28.73 21.96 35.03
CA THR A 196 28.34 22.50 33.73
C THR A 196 27.88 21.40 32.79
N SER A 197 27.09 21.77 31.78
CA SER A 197 26.65 20.89 30.70
C SER A 197 27.08 21.50 29.38
N SER A 198 27.59 20.68 28.46
CA SER A 198 27.99 21.15 27.12
C SER A 198 26.78 21.56 26.27
N ASP A 199 25.58 21.05 26.58
CA ASP A 199 24.33 21.42 25.91
C ASP A 199 23.13 21.34 26.88
N THR A 200 22.68 22.50 27.35
CA THR A 200 21.56 22.65 28.28
C THR A 200 20.18 22.48 27.63
N THR A 201 20.11 22.36 26.30
CA THR A 201 18.88 21.99 25.57
C THR A 201 18.64 20.48 25.58
N LEU A 202 19.70 19.69 25.83
CA LEU A 202 19.64 18.23 25.96
C LEU A 202 19.59 17.82 27.43
N ALA A 203 20.53 18.30 28.24
CA ALA A 203 20.65 17.95 29.66
C ALA A 203 21.05 19.17 30.50
N ARG A 204 20.32 19.45 31.59
CA ARG A 204 20.62 20.55 32.52
C ARG A 204 21.14 19.98 33.82
N VAL A 205 22.23 20.52 34.35
CA VAL A 205 22.79 20.11 35.66
C VAL A 205 22.62 21.24 36.67
N SER A 206 22.19 20.90 37.88
CA SER A 206 22.08 21.84 39.00
C SER A 206 23.42 22.02 39.72
N ALA A 207 23.51 23.01 40.62
CA ALA A 207 24.68 23.22 41.46
C ALA A 207 24.99 22.02 42.40
N ASP A 208 23.99 21.22 42.72
CA ASP A 208 24.13 20.01 43.56
C ASP A 208 24.47 18.74 42.75
N GLY A 209 24.70 18.87 41.43
CA GLY A 209 25.00 17.75 40.55
C GLY A 209 23.77 16.92 40.13
N VAL A 210 22.56 17.47 40.21
CA VAL A 210 21.34 16.81 39.70
C VAL A 210 21.14 17.15 38.23
N VAL A 211 21.18 16.15 37.37
CA VAL A 211 20.96 16.29 35.93
C VAL A 211 19.50 16.02 35.57
N ALA A 212 18.83 16.96 34.94
CA ALA A 212 17.52 16.79 34.33
C ALA A 212 17.67 16.53 32.82
N GLY A 213 17.12 15.40 32.35
CA GLY A 213 17.04 15.09 30.93
C GLY A 213 15.95 15.96 30.27
N VAL A 214 16.31 16.76 29.28
CA VAL A 214 15.39 17.69 28.60
C VAL A 214 14.94 17.11 27.25
N ARG A 215 15.89 16.75 26.39
CA ARG A 215 15.62 16.25 25.03
C ARG A 215 16.60 15.14 24.66
N PRO A 216 16.18 14.11 23.89
CA PRO A 216 17.06 13.03 23.50
C PRO A 216 18.31 13.50 22.75
N GLY A 217 19.45 12.89 23.06
CA GLY A 217 20.76 13.26 22.51
C GLY A 217 21.89 12.96 23.49
N THR A 218 23.10 13.41 23.17
CA THR A 218 24.27 13.24 24.03
C THR A 218 24.81 14.61 24.47
N SER A 219 25.18 14.72 25.74
CA SER A 219 25.78 15.92 26.32
C SER A 219 26.89 15.54 27.29
N THR A 220 27.88 16.40 27.48
CA THR A 220 28.97 16.16 28.43
C THR A 220 28.73 17.00 29.68
N ILE A 221 28.57 16.32 30.81
CA ILE A 221 28.52 16.98 32.12
C ILE A 221 29.94 17.12 32.65
N SER A 222 30.29 18.32 33.11
CA SER A 222 31.61 18.60 33.66
C SER A 222 31.52 19.05 35.12
N ALA A 223 32.46 18.60 35.93
CA ALA A 223 32.64 19.01 37.32
C ALA A 223 34.00 19.69 37.45
N GLU A 224 34.03 20.94 37.91
CA GLU A 224 35.24 21.72 38.10
C GLU A 224 35.42 22.14 39.56
N VAL A 225 36.64 21.96 40.09
CA VAL A 225 37.05 22.38 41.43
C VAL A 225 38.50 22.85 41.38
N GLU A 226 38.78 24.10 41.78
CA GLU A 226 40.14 24.68 41.82
C GLU A 226 40.93 24.48 40.50
N GLY A 227 40.27 24.62 39.34
CA GLY A 227 40.89 24.46 38.02
C GLY A 227 41.15 23.00 37.61
N ARG A 228 40.69 22.01 38.39
CA ARG A 228 40.64 20.60 37.97
C ARG A 228 39.27 20.25 37.46
N THR A 229 39.21 19.55 36.33
CA THR A 229 37.96 19.23 35.64
C THR A 229 37.83 17.72 35.43
N ALA A 230 36.61 17.21 35.60
CA ALA A 230 36.21 15.87 35.17
C ALA A 230 35.04 15.98 34.19
N HIS A 231 34.94 15.03 33.27
CA HIS A 231 33.90 14.98 32.24
C HIS A 231 33.18 13.63 32.28
N LEU A 232 31.85 13.66 32.11
CA LEU A 232 30.98 12.50 31.98
C LEU A 232 30.14 12.67 30.70
N PRO A 233 30.37 11.89 29.65
CA PRO A 233 29.43 11.80 28.54
C PRO A 233 28.13 11.18 29.06
N LEU A 234 27.01 11.86 28.84
CA LEU A 234 25.68 11.46 29.29
C LEU A 234 24.74 11.36 28.09
N THR A 235 24.03 10.24 27.98
CA THR A 235 23.00 10.05 26.96
C THR A 235 21.62 10.34 27.54
N VAL A 236 20.89 11.29 26.95
CA VAL A 236 19.48 11.50 27.23
C VAL A 236 18.66 10.58 26.34
N ALA A 237 18.02 9.57 26.91
CA ALA A 237 17.18 8.64 26.21
C ALA A 237 15.77 9.22 25.97
N PRO A 238 15.12 8.88 24.85
CA PRO A 238 13.71 9.20 24.65
C PRO A 238 12.81 8.57 25.73
N ALA A 239 11.81 9.32 26.19
CA ALA A 239 10.74 8.75 27.01
C ALA A 239 10.00 7.64 26.24
N PRO A 240 9.66 6.50 26.86
CA PRO A 240 8.92 5.44 26.18
C PRO A 240 7.49 5.90 25.85
N VAL A 241 6.95 5.45 24.71
CA VAL A 241 5.55 5.66 24.37
C VAL A 241 4.72 4.65 25.18
N ALA A 242 3.83 5.15 26.05
CA ALA A 242 2.95 4.30 26.86
C ALA A 242 1.60 4.05 26.17
N ALA A 243 1.12 5.01 25.38
CA ALA A 243 -0.15 4.90 24.65
C ALA A 243 -0.13 5.72 23.36
N VAL A 244 -1.04 5.39 22.44
CA VAL A 244 -1.34 6.20 21.25
C VAL A 244 -2.80 6.65 21.33
N ARG A 245 -3.05 7.94 21.13
CA ARG A 245 -4.41 8.48 21.01
C ARG A 245 -4.71 8.82 19.56
N ILE A 246 -5.79 8.28 19.00
CA ILE A 246 -6.28 8.64 17.67
C ILE A 246 -7.43 9.64 17.84
N THR A 247 -7.44 10.70 17.03
CA THR A 247 -8.52 11.67 16.94
C THR A 247 -8.96 11.83 15.48
N THR A 248 -10.27 12.01 15.28
CA THR A 248 -10.89 12.16 13.96
C THR A 248 -12.17 12.98 14.05
N ALA A 249 -12.55 13.64 12.95
CA ALA A 249 -13.81 14.37 12.84
C ALA A 249 -15.02 13.44 12.59
N ALA A 250 -14.80 12.28 11.95
CA ALA A 250 -15.85 11.33 11.60
C ALA A 250 -15.32 9.90 11.51
N THR A 251 -16.21 8.93 11.68
CA THR A 251 -15.95 7.49 11.49
C THR A 251 -16.93 6.82 10.53
N ALA A 252 -18.01 7.51 10.15
CA ALA A 252 -18.95 7.06 9.13
C ALA A 252 -18.67 7.81 7.84
N LEU A 253 -18.37 7.07 6.76
CA LEU A 253 -17.98 7.61 5.46
C LEU A 253 -18.88 7.06 4.35
N THR A 254 -18.93 7.79 3.24
CA THR A 254 -19.40 7.25 1.96
C THR A 254 -18.22 6.89 1.06
N VAL A 255 -18.39 5.88 0.19
CA VAL A 255 -17.35 5.47 -0.76
C VAL A 255 -16.80 6.70 -1.50
N GLY A 256 -15.47 6.81 -1.58
CA GLY A 256 -14.74 7.94 -2.18
C GLY A 256 -14.48 9.14 -1.25
N GLU A 257 -15.08 9.20 -0.07
CA GLU A 257 -14.76 10.25 0.92
C GLU A 257 -13.37 10.06 1.53
N ARG A 258 -12.81 11.18 2.00
CA ARG A 258 -11.52 11.24 2.67
C ARG A 258 -11.63 11.93 4.02
N ILE A 259 -10.91 11.40 5.00
CA ILE A 259 -10.70 12.03 6.32
C ILE A 259 -9.24 11.91 6.69
N THR A 260 -8.80 12.72 7.66
CA THR A 260 -7.46 12.61 8.24
C THR A 260 -7.58 12.19 9.70
N LEU A 261 -6.90 11.11 10.07
CA LEU A 261 -6.74 10.67 11.45
C LEU A 261 -5.45 11.27 12.01
N ILE A 262 -5.52 11.80 13.23
CA ILE A 262 -4.34 12.33 13.94
C ILE A 262 -4.00 11.37 15.08
N ALA A 263 -2.80 10.78 15.04
CA ALA A 263 -2.24 9.95 16.10
C ALA A 263 -1.29 10.77 16.98
N THR A 264 -1.51 10.78 18.29
CA THR A 264 -0.65 11.43 19.28
C THR A 264 -0.06 10.35 20.22
N PRO A 265 1.24 10.03 20.09
CA PRO A 265 1.95 9.20 21.07
C PRO A 265 2.05 9.93 22.42
N LEU A 266 1.79 9.21 23.51
CA LEU A 266 1.75 9.74 24.87
C LEU A 266 2.74 8.99 25.77
N ASP A 267 3.37 9.70 26.70
CA ASP A 267 4.17 9.08 27.76
C ASP A 267 3.28 8.47 28.86
N ALA A 268 3.91 7.86 29.88
CA ALA A 268 3.21 7.25 31.01
C ALA A 268 2.40 8.25 31.87
N ARG A 269 2.65 9.56 31.73
CA ARG A 269 1.94 10.64 32.43
C ARG A 269 0.85 11.26 31.55
N GLY A 270 0.67 10.77 30.32
CA GLY A 270 -0.30 11.28 29.35
C GLY A 270 0.15 12.53 28.58
N ALA A 271 1.42 12.92 28.68
CA ALA A 271 1.96 14.06 27.94
C ALA A 271 2.31 13.66 26.49
N PRO A 272 2.08 14.54 25.50
CA PRO A 272 2.36 14.23 24.10
C PRO A 272 3.87 14.15 23.84
N LEU A 273 4.27 13.11 23.10
CA LEU A 273 5.64 12.88 22.66
C LEU A 273 5.82 13.30 21.20
N THR A 274 6.77 14.21 20.95
CA THR A 274 7.11 14.68 19.59
C THR A 274 8.24 13.84 18.97
N GLY A 275 8.37 13.89 17.64
CA GLY A 275 9.48 13.24 16.92
C GLY A 275 9.38 11.71 16.86
N ARG A 276 8.19 11.16 17.11
CA ARG A 276 7.93 9.72 17.02
C ARG A 276 7.43 9.36 15.64
N SER A 277 7.95 8.26 15.10
CA SER A 277 7.42 7.68 13.88
C SER A 277 6.12 6.95 14.21
N VAL A 278 5.06 7.25 13.46
CA VAL A 278 3.77 6.58 13.54
C VAL A 278 3.60 5.70 12.32
N VAL A 279 3.21 4.45 12.53
CA VAL A 279 2.88 3.51 11.46
C VAL A 279 1.37 3.30 11.44
N TRP A 280 0.76 3.53 10.29
CA TRP A 280 -0.67 3.33 10.05
C TRP A 280 -0.94 2.03 9.31
N ARG A 281 -2.06 1.37 9.64
CA ARG A 281 -2.53 0.17 8.94
C ARG A 281 -4.05 0.10 8.92
N SER A 282 -4.61 -0.38 7.81
CA SER A 282 -6.01 -0.80 7.72
C SER A 282 -6.10 -2.32 7.90
N SER A 283 -7.12 -2.81 8.61
CA SER A 283 -7.41 -4.24 8.68
C SER A 283 -8.01 -4.81 7.38
N ASP A 284 -8.60 -3.94 6.55
CA ASP A 284 -9.21 -4.30 5.27
C ASP A 284 -9.13 -3.09 4.31
N GLU A 285 -8.18 -3.15 3.39
CA GLU A 285 -7.94 -2.12 2.37
C GLU A 285 -8.99 -2.12 1.26
N SER A 286 -9.81 -3.17 1.13
CA SER A 286 -10.95 -3.17 0.21
C SER A 286 -12.11 -2.30 0.71
N VAL A 287 -12.15 -2.02 2.01
CA VAL A 287 -13.13 -1.13 2.65
C VAL A 287 -12.56 0.30 2.78
N ALA A 288 -11.36 0.46 3.36
CA ALA A 288 -10.69 1.76 3.44
C ALA A 288 -9.17 1.62 3.50
N THR A 289 -8.46 2.52 2.82
CA THR A 289 -6.99 2.62 2.85
C THR A 289 -6.56 3.76 3.77
N VAL A 290 -5.34 3.70 4.30
CA VAL A 290 -4.74 4.76 5.11
C VAL A 290 -3.31 5.06 4.66
N SER A 291 -2.97 6.34 4.52
CA SER A 291 -1.63 6.78 4.15
C SER A 291 -0.66 6.78 5.34
N ALA A 292 0.64 6.98 5.07
CA ALA A 292 1.64 7.17 6.14
C ALA A 292 1.41 8.43 6.99
N THR A 293 0.63 9.40 6.51
CA THR A 293 0.25 10.63 7.22
C THR A 293 -1.08 10.52 7.95
N GLY A 294 -1.77 9.38 7.87
CA GLY A 294 -3.07 9.15 8.51
C GLY A 294 -4.27 9.57 7.65
N ASP A 295 -4.09 9.82 6.36
CA ASP A 295 -5.19 10.14 5.45
C ASP A 295 -5.90 8.86 5.03
N VAL A 296 -7.18 8.77 5.35
CA VAL A 296 -8.04 7.61 5.06
C VAL A 296 -8.88 7.89 3.81
N LEU A 297 -8.91 6.94 2.88
CA LEU A 297 -9.81 6.96 1.71
C LEU A 297 -10.76 5.76 1.79
N ALA A 298 -12.06 6.05 1.76
CA ALA A 298 -13.11 5.03 1.68
C ALA A 298 -13.15 4.39 0.29
N ILE A 299 -12.98 3.08 0.20
CA ILE A 299 -12.88 2.32 -1.06
C ILE A 299 -14.16 1.55 -1.35
N GLY A 300 -14.68 0.81 -0.37
CA GLY A 300 -15.81 -0.09 -0.54
C GLY A 300 -16.71 -0.13 0.70
N PRO A 301 -17.99 -0.49 0.54
CA PRO A 301 -18.91 -0.57 1.68
C PRO A 301 -18.48 -1.65 2.67
N GLY A 302 -18.58 -1.37 3.96
CA GLY A 302 -18.18 -2.31 5.01
C GLY A 302 -17.64 -1.60 6.24
N ARG A 303 -17.14 -2.38 7.20
CA ARG A 303 -16.51 -1.88 8.42
C ARG A 303 -15.06 -2.36 8.48
N THR A 304 -14.12 -1.45 8.72
CA THR A 304 -12.69 -1.77 8.89
C THR A 304 -12.08 -1.02 10.06
N MET A 305 -11.01 -1.56 10.65
CA MET A 305 -10.25 -0.92 11.72
C MET A 305 -9.01 -0.23 11.14
N ILE A 306 -8.87 1.06 11.41
CA ILE A 306 -7.63 1.79 11.13
C ILE A 306 -6.82 1.89 12.42
N SER A 307 -5.58 1.42 12.40
CA SER A 307 -4.68 1.38 13.55
C SER A 307 -3.47 2.26 13.36
N ALA A 308 -3.01 2.87 14.45
CA ALA A 308 -1.77 3.63 14.55
C ALA A 308 -0.87 3.00 15.62
N SER A 309 0.41 2.82 15.33
CA SER A 309 1.40 2.36 16.30
C SER A 309 2.64 3.24 16.34
N ALA A 310 3.22 3.39 17.53
CA ALA A 310 4.46 4.12 17.78
C ALA A 310 5.22 3.46 18.94
N ASP A 311 6.49 3.10 18.72
CA ASP A 311 7.39 2.47 19.70
C ASP A 311 6.76 1.26 20.45
N GLY A 312 5.97 0.44 19.76
CA GLY A 312 5.33 -0.76 20.30
C GLY A 312 3.94 -0.56 20.92
N ALA A 313 3.56 0.68 21.25
CA ALA A 313 2.19 1.00 21.64
C ALA A 313 1.29 1.16 20.40
N SER A 314 0.00 0.83 20.52
CA SER A 314 -0.96 0.97 19.42
C SER A 314 -2.35 1.37 19.88
N SER A 315 -3.14 1.91 18.96
CA SER A 315 -4.56 2.21 19.13
C SER A 315 -5.27 2.03 17.79
N SER A 316 -6.59 1.87 17.82
CA SER A 316 -7.39 1.68 16.61
C SER A 316 -8.74 2.37 16.69
N VAL A 317 -9.29 2.72 15.54
CA VAL A 317 -10.62 3.31 15.37
C VAL A 317 -11.37 2.54 14.29
N ALA A 318 -12.66 2.28 14.51
CA ALA A 318 -13.52 1.68 13.51
C ALA A 318 -13.96 2.74 12.49
N VAL A 319 -13.88 2.39 11.21
CA VAL A 319 -14.39 3.18 10.09
C VAL A 319 -15.49 2.38 9.41
N ASP A 320 -16.68 2.97 9.33
CA ASP A 320 -17.89 2.40 8.73
C ASP A 320 -18.15 3.10 7.40
N VAL A 321 -18.02 2.38 6.29
CA VAL A 321 -18.20 2.89 4.93
C VAL A 321 -19.52 2.41 4.35
N SER A 322 -20.30 3.35 3.82
CA SER A 322 -21.58 3.10 3.14
C SER A 322 -21.51 3.47 1.66
N SER A 323 -22.33 2.82 0.82
CA SER A 323 -22.50 3.22 -0.57
C SER A 323 -23.41 4.44 -0.67
N LEU A 324 -23.22 5.24 -1.72
CA LEU A 324 -24.17 6.28 -2.06
C LEU A 324 -25.48 5.68 -2.61
N PRO A 325 -26.63 6.32 -2.38
CA PRO A 325 -27.89 5.84 -2.90
C PRO A 325 -27.89 5.89 -4.44
N PRO A 326 -28.61 4.97 -5.12
CA PRO A 326 -28.83 5.02 -6.55
C PRO A 326 -29.40 6.36 -7.00
N ALA A 327 -28.84 6.93 -8.08
CA ALA A 327 -29.31 8.18 -8.68
C ALA A 327 -29.76 8.00 -10.13
N THR A 328 -29.19 7.04 -10.87
CA THR A 328 -29.56 6.77 -12.27
C THR A 328 -29.55 5.27 -12.54
N VAL A 329 -30.50 4.78 -13.35
CA VAL A 329 -30.50 3.40 -13.88
C VAL A 329 -30.47 3.48 -15.40
N ARG A 330 -29.52 2.79 -16.02
CA ARG A 330 -29.42 2.68 -17.49
C ARG A 330 -29.71 1.25 -17.91
N VAL A 331 -30.65 1.06 -18.82
CA VAL A 331 -30.96 -0.27 -19.39
C VAL A 331 -30.41 -0.36 -20.80
N SER A 332 -29.65 -1.41 -21.07
CA SER A 332 -29.12 -1.74 -22.39
C SER A 332 -29.81 -3.00 -22.91
N ALA A 333 -30.36 -2.91 -24.12
CA ALA A 333 -31.00 -4.00 -24.85
C ALA A 333 -30.42 -4.10 -26.27
N PRO A 334 -30.37 -5.30 -26.87
CA PRO A 334 -30.01 -5.43 -28.29
C PRO A 334 -30.95 -4.65 -29.20
N THR A 335 -30.42 -4.11 -30.29
CA THR A 335 -31.16 -3.29 -31.26
C THR A 335 -31.98 -4.11 -32.26
N ALA A 336 -31.66 -5.41 -32.42
CA ALA A 336 -32.41 -6.30 -33.29
C ALA A 336 -33.76 -6.69 -32.67
N PRO A 337 -34.84 -6.82 -33.46
CA PRO A 337 -36.11 -7.33 -32.96
C PRO A 337 -35.98 -8.74 -32.37
N LEU A 338 -36.71 -9.00 -31.29
CA LEU A 338 -36.82 -10.31 -30.64
C LEU A 338 -37.85 -11.16 -31.37
N LEU A 339 -37.54 -12.41 -31.70
CA LEU A 339 -38.52 -13.31 -32.30
C LEU A 339 -39.49 -13.85 -31.24
N VAL A 340 -40.73 -14.12 -31.64
CA VAL A 340 -41.67 -14.89 -30.80
C VAL A 340 -41.05 -16.24 -30.44
N GLY A 341 -41.07 -16.56 -29.14
CA GLY A 341 -40.46 -17.74 -28.54
C GLY A 341 -38.97 -17.61 -28.24
N SER A 342 -38.31 -16.51 -28.60
CA SER A 342 -36.88 -16.30 -28.36
C SER A 342 -36.55 -15.53 -27.07
N THR A 343 -35.35 -15.87 -26.60
CA THR A 343 -34.53 -15.34 -25.50
C THR A 343 -33.73 -14.06 -25.76
N VAL A 344 -33.77 -13.01 -24.93
CA VAL A 344 -32.68 -12.02 -24.87
C VAL A 344 -32.42 -11.55 -23.44
N HIS A 345 -31.17 -11.24 -23.09
CA HIS A 345 -30.84 -10.68 -21.78
C HIS A 345 -30.62 -9.17 -21.88
N VAL A 346 -31.37 -8.41 -21.08
CA VAL A 346 -31.16 -6.96 -20.93
C VAL A 346 -30.32 -6.70 -19.68
N ARG A 347 -29.39 -5.74 -19.77
CA ARG A 347 -28.51 -5.37 -18.65
C ARG A 347 -28.92 -4.01 -18.10
N ALA A 348 -28.94 -3.89 -16.77
CA ALA A 348 -29.13 -2.63 -16.09
C ALA A 348 -27.84 -2.24 -15.34
N THR A 349 -27.39 -1.00 -15.53
CA THR A 349 -26.28 -0.40 -14.77
C THR A 349 -26.85 0.66 -13.85
N VAL A 350 -26.56 0.55 -12.56
CA VAL A 350 -27.05 1.47 -11.52
C VAL A 350 -25.91 2.38 -11.11
N LEU A 351 -26.12 3.69 -11.23
CA LEU A 351 -25.12 4.70 -10.94
C LEU A 351 -25.57 5.59 -9.79
N ASP A 352 -24.64 6.03 -8.96
CA ASP A 352 -24.86 7.03 -7.93
C ASP A 352 -24.83 8.46 -8.49
N ALA A 353 -24.95 9.45 -7.59
CA ALA A 353 -24.91 10.87 -7.97
C ALA A 353 -23.53 11.34 -8.50
N ARG A 354 -22.47 10.56 -8.25
CA ARG A 354 -21.10 10.80 -8.75
C ARG A 354 -20.82 10.06 -10.07
N ARG A 355 -21.81 9.31 -10.59
CA ARG A 355 -21.73 8.47 -11.80
C ARG A 355 -20.87 7.22 -11.63
N GLU A 356 -20.65 6.77 -10.39
CA GLU A 356 -19.98 5.50 -10.11
C GLU A 356 -21.00 4.37 -9.95
N GLU A 357 -20.60 3.14 -10.26
CA GLU A 357 -21.49 1.98 -10.22
C GLU A 357 -21.81 1.54 -8.79
N VAL A 358 -23.10 1.40 -8.49
CA VAL A 358 -23.58 0.92 -7.19
C VAL A 358 -23.79 -0.59 -7.26
N ALA A 359 -22.84 -1.35 -6.74
CA ALA A 359 -22.90 -2.81 -6.71
C ALA A 359 -23.84 -3.35 -5.62
N GLY A 360 -24.27 -4.62 -5.76
CA GLY A 360 -25.01 -5.35 -4.73
C GLY A 360 -26.47 -4.93 -4.53
N VAL A 361 -27.02 -4.09 -5.40
CA VAL A 361 -28.42 -3.65 -5.33
C VAL A 361 -29.36 -4.62 -6.05
N ALA A 362 -30.51 -4.90 -5.43
CA ALA A 362 -31.54 -5.72 -6.05
C ALA A 362 -32.33 -4.89 -7.09
N ILE A 363 -32.38 -5.39 -8.33
CA ILE A 363 -33.07 -4.73 -9.45
C ILE A 363 -34.45 -5.36 -9.66
N ALA A 364 -35.50 -4.54 -9.60
CA ALA A 364 -36.86 -4.96 -9.94
C ALA A 364 -37.11 -4.74 -11.44
N TRP A 365 -37.37 -5.84 -12.16
CA TRP A 365 -37.70 -5.81 -13.58
C TRP A 365 -39.21 -5.83 -13.80
N SER A 366 -39.67 -5.11 -14.82
CA SER A 366 -41.07 -5.11 -15.25
C SER A 366 -41.18 -4.89 -16.75
N SER A 367 -42.28 -5.36 -17.35
CA SER A 367 -42.61 -5.12 -18.75
C SER A 367 -43.93 -4.37 -18.83
N SER A 368 -44.02 -3.38 -19.72
CA SER A 368 -45.29 -2.67 -19.98
C SER A 368 -46.35 -3.57 -20.61
N ASN A 369 -45.94 -4.67 -21.26
CA ASN A 369 -46.85 -5.68 -21.80
C ASN A 369 -46.21 -7.06 -21.82
N ALA A 370 -46.44 -7.85 -20.76
CA ALA A 370 -45.90 -9.20 -20.62
C ALA A 370 -46.46 -10.21 -21.64
N ALA A 371 -47.62 -9.92 -22.26
CA ALA A 371 -48.18 -10.76 -23.33
C ALA A 371 -47.45 -10.57 -24.68
N VAL A 372 -46.69 -9.48 -24.82
CA VAL A 372 -45.80 -9.25 -25.98
C VAL A 372 -44.38 -9.65 -25.63
N ALA A 373 -43.83 -9.12 -24.54
CA ALA A 373 -42.49 -9.47 -24.05
C ALA A 373 -42.49 -9.64 -22.52
N ALA A 374 -42.28 -10.86 -22.04
CA ALA A 374 -42.20 -11.16 -20.62
C ALA A 374 -40.75 -11.00 -20.13
N VAL A 375 -40.52 -10.39 -18.97
CA VAL A 375 -39.17 -10.23 -18.39
C VAL A 375 -39.06 -11.00 -17.06
N SER A 376 -37.97 -11.72 -16.88
CA SER A 376 -37.66 -12.44 -15.64
C SER A 376 -37.09 -11.50 -14.56
N PRO A 377 -37.04 -11.93 -13.28
CA PRO A 377 -36.36 -11.19 -12.22
C PRO A 377 -34.85 -10.98 -12.46
N THR A 378 -34.25 -11.74 -13.37
CA THR A 378 -32.83 -11.61 -13.74
C THR A 378 -32.62 -10.76 -15.00
N GLY A 379 -33.67 -10.19 -15.60
CA GLY A 379 -33.54 -9.38 -16.82
C GLY A 379 -33.49 -10.20 -18.11
N VAL A 380 -33.96 -11.45 -18.10
CA VAL A 380 -34.15 -12.22 -19.34
C VAL A 380 -35.54 -11.91 -19.90
N VAL A 381 -35.58 -11.39 -21.12
CA VAL A 381 -36.79 -11.06 -21.86
C VAL A 381 -37.12 -12.18 -22.85
N THR A 382 -38.35 -12.68 -22.80
CA THR A 382 -38.91 -13.69 -23.71
C THR A 382 -39.93 -13.02 -24.62
N GLY A 383 -39.79 -13.18 -25.93
CA GLY A 383 -40.80 -12.76 -26.91
C GLY A 383 -42.00 -13.70 -26.86
N VAL A 384 -43.19 -13.19 -26.58
CA VAL A 384 -44.42 -13.97 -26.40
C VAL A 384 -45.36 -13.82 -27.61
N ALA A 385 -45.55 -12.60 -28.10
CA ALA A 385 -46.38 -12.30 -29.26
C ALA A 385 -45.80 -11.11 -30.02
N GLU A 386 -46.16 -10.98 -31.31
CA GLU A 386 -45.79 -9.81 -32.11
C GLU A 386 -46.29 -8.51 -31.45
N GLY A 387 -45.41 -7.50 -31.39
CA GLY A 387 -45.76 -6.20 -30.83
C GLY A 387 -44.56 -5.45 -30.27
N ARG A 388 -44.82 -4.43 -29.45
CA ARG A 388 -43.81 -3.66 -28.72
C ARG A 388 -44.11 -3.66 -27.23
N ALA A 389 -43.07 -3.76 -26.42
CA ALA A 389 -43.14 -3.63 -24.96
C ALA A 389 -41.90 -2.89 -24.45
N THR A 390 -42.07 -2.12 -23.38
CA THR A 390 -40.97 -1.41 -22.72
C THR A 390 -40.60 -2.18 -21.46
N VAL A 391 -39.35 -2.60 -21.37
CA VAL A 391 -38.80 -3.28 -20.20
C VAL A 391 -38.12 -2.25 -19.30
N THR A 392 -38.52 -2.22 -18.03
CA THR A 392 -38.06 -1.24 -17.04
C THR A 392 -37.32 -1.95 -15.91
N ALA A 393 -36.14 -1.44 -15.57
CA ALA A 393 -35.39 -1.76 -14.36
C ALA A 393 -35.60 -0.66 -13.32
N ALA A 394 -35.89 -1.03 -12.08
CA ALA A 394 -36.09 -0.10 -10.97
C ALA A 394 -35.29 -0.51 -9.73
N VAL A 395 -34.64 0.47 -9.08
CA VAL A 395 -33.90 0.29 -7.82
C VAL A 395 -34.17 1.50 -6.94
N ALA A 396 -34.64 1.28 -5.71
CA ALA A 396 -34.88 2.33 -4.71
C ALA A 396 -35.68 3.55 -5.25
N GLY A 397 -36.64 3.32 -6.16
CA GLY A 397 -37.46 4.36 -6.78
C GLY A 397 -36.87 4.99 -8.06
N VAL A 398 -35.59 4.79 -8.37
CA VAL A 398 -34.96 5.22 -9.62
C VAL A 398 -35.23 4.20 -10.72
N ARG A 399 -35.51 4.66 -11.95
CA ARG A 399 -35.91 3.81 -13.08
C ARG A 399 -35.09 4.08 -14.33
N GLY A 400 -34.90 3.03 -15.12
CA GLY A 400 -34.39 3.08 -16.49
C GLY A 400 -35.13 2.05 -17.35
N SER A 401 -35.21 2.28 -18.65
CA SER A 401 -36.00 1.42 -19.55
C SER A 401 -35.36 1.23 -20.92
N ALA A 402 -35.75 0.16 -21.59
CA ALA A 402 -35.43 -0.11 -22.99
C ALA A 402 -36.67 -0.67 -23.72
N ASP A 403 -36.81 -0.31 -24.99
CA ASP A 403 -37.89 -0.81 -25.83
C ASP A 403 -37.52 -2.14 -26.48
N ILE A 404 -38.46 -3.08 -26.43
CA ILE A 404 -38.36 -4.41 -27.03
C ILE A 404 -39.42 -4.51 -28.12
N VAL A 405 -38.96 -4.81 -29.33
CA VAL A 405 -39.83 -5.10 -30.48
C VAL A 405 -39.84 -6.60 -30.68
N VAL A 406 -41.02 -7.21 -30.62
CA VAL A 406 -41.21 -8.63 -30.85
C VAL A 406 -41.83 -8.84 -32.23
N VAL A 407 -41.23 -9.69 -33.05
CA VAL A 407 -41.68 -9.99 -34.40
C VAL A 407 -42.02 -11.48 -34.55
N PRO A 408 -42.98 -11.84 -35.40
CA PRO A 408 -43.42 -13.22 -35.55
C PRO A 408 -42.29 -14.07 -36.17
N ARG A 409 -42.27 -15.35 -35.79
CA ARG A 409 -41.44 -16.35 -36.48
C ARG A 409 -42.13 -16.71 -37.80
N GLY A 410 -41.40 -16.73 -38.91
CA GLY A 410 -41.95 -17.17 -40.20
C GLY A 410 -42.44 -18.62 -40.13
N ALA A 411 -43.51 -18.96 -40.84
CA ALA A 411 -43.92 -20.35 -40.98
C ALA A 411 -42.94 -21.06 -41.93
N ARG A 412 -42.41 -22.21 -41.51
CA ARG A 412 -41.54 -23.04 -42.35
C ARG A 412 -42.36 -23.64 -43.50
N SER A 413 -41.87 -23.48 -44.72
CA SER A 413 -42.41 -24.16 -45.91
C SER A 413 -41.37 -25.11 -46.51
N GLN A 414 -41.79 -26.32 -46.89
CA GLN A 414 -40.93 -27.26 -47.64
C GLN A 414 -41.19 -27.23 -49.15
N VAL A 415 -42.18 -26.45 -49.56
CA VAL A 415 -42.55 -26.24 -50.94
C VAL A 415 -42.38 -24.78 -51.28
N ASP A 416 -42.33 -24.50 -52.57
CA ASP A 416 -42.41 -23.15 -53.07
C ASP A 416 -43.85 -22.62 -52.91
N LEU A 417 -44.05 -21.58 -52.12
CA LEU A 417 -45.35 -20.96 -51.92
C LEU A 417 -45.78 -20.13 -53.15
N PRO A 418 -47.07 -19.84 -53.34
CA PRO A 418 -47.54 -19.05 -54.47
C PRO A 418 -46.86 -17.68 -54.56
N ASP A 419 -46.44 -17.29 -55.75
CA ASP A 419 -45.75 -16.03 -55.99
C ASP A 419 -46.72 -14.85 -55.91
N ASP A 420 -46.32 -13.75 -55.26
CA ASP A 420 -47.06 -12.48 -55.33
C ASP A 420 -47.05 -11.89 -56.75
N VAL A 421 -45.98 -12.16 -57.52
CA VAL A 421 -45.78 -11.65 -58.88
C VAL A 421 -45.31 -12.78 -59.80
N PRO A 422 -46.05 -13.12 -60.88
CA PRO A 422 -45.67 -14.18 -61.81
C PRO A 422 -44.65 -13.67 -62.85
N ALA A 423 -43.45 -13.30 -62.41
CA ALA A 423 -42.37 -12.80 -63.25
C ALA A 423 -41.02 -13.43 -62.87
N PRO A 424 -39.98 -13.37 -63.73
CA PRO A 424 -38.69 -13.97 -63.40
C PRO A 424 -38.12 -13.44 -62.08
N GLN A 425 -37.71 -14.34 -61.18
CA GLN A 425 -37.37 -13.98 -59.81
C GLN A 425 -36.39 -14.94 -59.12
N PHE A 426 -35.80 -14.48 -58.02
CA PHE A 426 -34.93 -15.28 -57.17
C PHE A 426 -35.71 -15.88 -56.00
N HIS A 427 -35.81 -17.20 -55.95
CA HIS A 427 -36.37 -17.93 -54.81
C HIS A 427 -35.26 -18.38 -53.87
N VAL A 428 -35.45 -18.24 -52.57
CA VAL A 428 -34.40 -18.50 -51.58
C VAL A 428 -34.69 -19.80 -50.83
N LEU A 429 -33.68 -20.65 -50.67
CA LEU A 429 -33.79 -21.88 -49.91
C LEU A 429 -32.81 -21.90 -48.73
N TYR A 430 -33.27 -22.33 -47.57
CA TYR A 430 -32.43 -22.81 -46.48
C TYR A 430 -32.32 -24.33 -46.57
N VAL A 431 -31.11 -24.83 -46.82
CA VAL A 431 -30.88 -26.25 -47.11
C VAL A 431 -29.94 -26.88 -46.10
N LEU A 432 -30.31 -28.06 -45.61
CA LEU A 432 -29.53 -28.81 -44.63
C LEU A 432 -29.12 -30.17 -45.20
N PRO A 433 -27.88 -30.63 -44.98
CA PRO A 433 -27.61 -32.07 -45.10
C PRO A 433 -28.40 -32.84 -44.03
N SER A 434 -28.59 -34.15 -44.23
CA SER A 434 -29.47 -34.97 -43.36
C SER A 434 -29.04 -34.94 -41.89
N ASP A 435 -27.73 -34.80 -41.63
CA ASP A 435 -27.09 -34.82 -40.32
C ASP A 435 -26.88 -33.41 -39.68
N ALA A 436 -27.25 -32.32 -40.35
CA ALA A 436 -27.05 -30.98 -39.81
C ALA A 436 -28.10 -30.60 -38.74
N VAL A 437 -27.63 -29.89 -37.70
CA VAL A 437 -28.49 -29.20 -36.74
C VAL A 437 -29.26 -28.09 -37.45
N ASP A 438 -30.56 -28.08 -37.25
CA ASP A 438 -31.47 -27.07 -37.78
C ASP A 438 -31.42 -25.78 -36.97
N ARG A 439 -30.99 -24.68 -37.60
CA ARG A 439 -30.96 -23.35 -36.96
C ARG A 439 -32.15 -22.49 -37.33
N ALA A 440 -33.02 -23.02 -38.17
CA ALA A 440 -34.25 -22.40 -38.62
C ALA A 440 -34.07 -21.02 -39.24
N TYR A 441 -32.97 -20.80 -39.98
CA TYR A 441 -32.65 -19.53 -40.63
C TYR A 441 -33.69 -19.07 -41.66
N ASP A 442 -34.52 -20.01 -42.15
CA ASP A 442 -35.72 -19.76 -42.94
C ASP A 442 -36.82 -19.02 -42.15
N THR A 443 -36.98 -19.34 -40.86
CA THR A 443 -38.07 -18.83 -40.02
C THR A 443 -37.66 -17.72 -39.05
N THR A 444 -36.37 -17.62 -38.71
CA THR A 444 -35.85 -16.59 -37.80
C THR A 444 -35.71 -15.22 -38.46
N GLY A 445 -35.92 -15.14 -39.78
CA GLY A 445 -35.67 -13.92 -40.55
C GLY A 445 -34.19 -13.63 -40.78
N THR A 446 -33.28 -14.52 -40.39
CA THR A 446 -31.83 -14.36 -40.56
C THR A 446 -31.47 -14.23 -42.05
N ILE A 447 -31.94 -15.16 -42.90
CA ILE A 447 -31.71 -15.10 -44.35
C ILE A 447 -32.42 -13.88 -44.95
N ALA A 448 -33.66 -13.61 -44.56
CA ALA A 448 -34.41 -12.46 -45.05
C ALA A 448 -33.72 -11.12 -44.76
N THR A 449 -33.08 -11.01 -43.59
CA THR A 449 -32.32 -9.82 -43.18
C THR A 449 -31.08 -9.63 -44.03
N THR A 450 -30.31 -10.70 -44.27
CA THR A 450 -29.14 -10.66 -45.17
C THR A 450 -29.53 -10.32 -46.61
N ILE A 451 -30.60 -10.92 -47.14
CA ILE A 451 -31.12 -10.57 -48.47
C ILE A 451 -31.54 -9.09 -48.54
N ALA A 452 -32.20 -8.56 -47.50
CA ALA A 452 -32.60 -7.16 -47.47
C ALA A 452 -31.39 -6.20 -47.41
N SER A 453 -30.36 -6.54 -46.64
CA SER A 453 -29.09 -5.80 -46.59
C SER A 453 -28.40 -5.76 -47.95
N MET A 454 -28.28 -6.91 -48.62
CA MET A 454 -27.76 -7.02 -49.99
C MET A 454 -28.56 -6.14 -50.97
N GLN A 455 -29.89 -6.23 -50.94
CA GLN A 455 -30.78 -5.48 -51.83
C GLN A 455 -30.68 -3.97 -51.59
N ASN A 456 -30.48 -3.54 -50.34
CA ASN A 456 -30.26 -2.13 -50.02
C ASN A 456 -28.95 -1.62 -50.61
N TRP A 457 -27.88 -2.40 -50.52
CA TRP A 457 -26.62 -2.06 -51.17
C TRP A 457 -26.77 -1.99 -52.69
N LEU A 458 -27.42 -3.00 -53.31
CA LEU A 458 -27.64 -3.02 -54.75
C LEU A 458 -28.44 -1.81 -55.22
N ALA A 459 -29.51 -1.44 -54.50
CA ALA A 459 -30.32 -0.26 -54.83
C ALA A 459 -29.48 1.03 -54.85
N MET A 460 -28.49 1.16 -53.96
CA MET A 460 -27.56 2.31 -54.00
C MET A 460 -26.69 2.31 -55.26
N GLN A 461 -26.31 1.13 -55.78
CA GLN A 461 -25.49 1.00 -56.99
C GLN A 461 -26.30 1.22 -58.28
N THR A 462 -27.61 0.97 -58.24
CA THR A 462 -28.48 0.93 -59.42
C THR A 462 -29.46 2.11 -59.53
N GLY A 463 -29.40 3.08 -58.62
CA GLY A 463 -30.33 4.22 -58.61
C GLY A 463 -31.72 3.88 -58.10
N GLY A 464 -31.84 2.91 -57.19
CA GLY A 464 -33.08 2.52 -56.51
C GLY A 464 -33.56 1.10 -56.85
N ARG A 465 -33.10 0.54 -57.97
CA ARG A 465 -33.56 -0.73 -58.53
C ARG A 465 -33.06 -1.94 -57.75
N ARG A 466 -33.87 -3.00 -57.69
CA ARG A 466 -33.59 -4.21 -56.88
C ARG A 466 -33.76 -5.48 -57.67
N LEU A 467 -33.12 -6.58 -57.27
CA LEU A 467 -33.45 -7.88 -57.85
C LEU A 467 -34.85 -8.29 -57.40
N ARG A 468 -35.65 -8.88 -58.28
CA ARG A 468 -36.95 -9.43 -57.91
C ARG A 468 -36.71 -10.69 -57.10
N MET A 469 -37.00 -10.61 -55.81
CA MET A 469 -37.02 -11.75 -54.92
C MET A 469 -38.42 -12.36 -54.93
N ASP A 470 -38.49 -13.67 -54.80
CA ASP A 470 -39.75 -14.37 -54.63
C ASP A 470 -40.39 -14.02 -53.28
N THR A 471 -41.64 -13.58 -53.33
CA THR A 471 -42.40 -13.17 -52.16
C THR A 471 -43.76 -13.83 -52.13
N TYR A 472 -44.24 -14.11 -50.91
CA TYR A 472 -45.60 -14.56 -50.64
C TYR A 472 -46.19 -13.67 -49.55
N GLN A 473 -47.35 -13.06 -49.85
CA GLN A 473 -48.04 -12.11 -48.96
C GLN A 473 -47.13 -10.94 -48.54
N GLY A 474 -46.31 -10.45 -49.47
CA GLY A 474 -45.41 -9.30 -49.26
C GLY A 474 -44.15 -9.61 -48.43
N ARG A 475 -43.87 -10.88 -48.12
CA ARG A 475 -42.66 -11.30 -47.38
C ARG A 475 -41.79 -12.19 -48.26
N LEU A 476 -40.47 -12.13 -48.06
CA LEU A 476 -39.53 -13.04 -48.74
C LEU A 476 -39.95 -14.50 -48.49
N ASN A 477 -40.17 -15.23 -49.57
CA ASN A 477 -40.48 -16.65 -49.54
C ASN A 477 -39.16 -17.43 -49.40
N VAL A 478 -38.90 -17.96 -48.20
CA VAL A 478 -37.72 -18.79 -47.92
C VAL A 478 -38.18 -20.22 -47.67
N SER A 479 -37.96 -21.12 -48.63
CA SER A 479 -38.29 -22.53 -48.48
C SER A 479 -37.18 -23.29 -47.77
N PHE A 480 -37.54 -24.39 -47.12
CA PHE A 480 -36.67 -25.25 -46.36
C PHE A 480 -36.55 -26.63 -47.02
N ALA A 481 -35.32 -27.11 -47.19
CA ALA A 481 -35.08 -28.48 -47.61
C ALA A 481 -34.03 -29.16 -46.74
N ARG A 482 -34.36 -30.33 -46.20
CA ARG A 482 -33.37 -31.24 -45.61
C ARG A 482 -33.06 -32.36 -46.59
N LEU A 483 -31.83 -32.39 -47.09
CA LEU A 483 -31.35 -33.38 -48.05
C LEU A 483 -31.30 -34.78 -47.43
N ALA A 484 -31.35 -35.82 -48.26
CA ALA A 484 -31.28 -37.21 -47.82
C ALA A 484 -29.85 -37.62 -47.41
N ARG A 485 -28.84 -36.98 -47.99
CA ARG A 485 -27.42 -37.29 -47.78
C ARG A 485 -26.82 -36.48 -46.64
N THR A 486 -25.86 -37.09 -45.94
CA THR A 486 -25.06 -36.41 -44.92
C THR A 486 -24.10 -35.43 -45.57
N ASN A 487 -23.58 -34.47 -44.81
CA ASN A 487 -22.59 -33.52 -45.31
C ASN A 487 -21.34 -34.24 -45.83
N ALA A 488 -20.93 -35.33 -45.18
CA ALA A 488 -19.79 -36.15 -45.61
C ALA A 488 -20.04 -36.84 -46.97
N GLN A 489 -21.25 -37.36 -47.18
CA GLN A 489 -21.65 -37.98 -48.46
C GLN A 489 -21.70 -36.95 -49.59
N LEU A 490 -22.16 -35.72 -49.31
CA LEU A 490 -22.18 -34.65 -50.31
C LEU A 490 -20.78 -34.15 -50.67
N ARG A 491 -19.88 -34.04 -49.68
CA ARG A 491 -18.47 -33.66 -49.91
C ARG A 491 -17.69 -34.66 -50.76
N ALA A 492 -18.12 -35.93 -50.80
CA ALA A 492 -17.51 -36.95 -51.65
C ALA A 492 -17.67 -36.66 -53.15
N PHE A 493 -18.63 -35.82 -53.54
CA PHE A 493 -18.79 -35.38 -54.94
C PHE A 493 -17.74 -34.35 -55.36
N THR A 494 -16.96 -33.80 -54.43
CA THR A 494 -15.91 -32.79 -54.69
C THR A 494 -16.44 -31.65 -55.57
N VAL A 495 -15.95 -31.53 -56.81
CA VAL A 495 -16.34 -30.52 -57.81
C VAL A 495 -17.82 -30.64 -58.23
N ALA A 496 -18.45 -31.80 -58.08
CA ALA A 496 -19.85 -32.01 -58.47
C ALA A 496 -20.84 -31.86 -57.29
N MET A 497 -20.40 -31.34 -56.14
CA MET A 497 -21.27 -31.21 -54.96
C MET A 497 -22.44 -30.25 -55.20
N HIS A 498 -22.20 -29.13 -55.87
CA HIS A 498 -23.23 -28.16 -56.26
C HIS A 498 -24.33 -28.81 -57.13
N ASP A 499 -23.93 -29.48 -58.21
CA ASP A 499 -24.87 -30.16 -59.12
C ASP A 499 -25.68 -31.25 -58.42
N SER A 500 -25.07 -31.96 -57.47
CA SER A 500 -25.73 -32.98 -56.66
C SER A 500 -26.82 -32.38 -55.75
N ILE A 501 -26.55 -31.23 -55.13
CA ILE A 501 -27.53 -30.48 -54.33
C ILE A 501 -28.66 -29.97 -55.24
N ALA A 502 -28.31 -29.32 -56.36
CA ALA A 502 -29.27 -28.79 -57.32
C ALA A 502 -30.21 -29.87 -57.88
N ALA A 503 -29.68 -31.04 -58.24
CA ALA A 503 -30.47 -32.17 -58.73
C ALA A 503 -31.47 -32.68 -57.67
N GLU A 504 -31.08 -32.74 -56.39
CA GLU A 504 -31.97 -33.15 -55.32
C GLU A 504 -33.08 -32.11 -55.06
N LEU A 505 -32.77 -30.81 -55.13
CA LEU A 505 -33.76 -29.74 -55.03
C LEU A 505 -34.74 -29.76 -56.22
N ALA A 506 -34.24 -29.97 -57.44
CA ALA A 506 -35.07 -30.10 -58.63
C ALA A 506 -36.00 -31.32 -58.58
N ALA A 507 -35.55 -32.44 -57.99
CA ALA A 507 -36.39 -33.61 -57.74
C ALA A 507 -37.52 -33.32 -56.74
N ARG A 508 -37.34 -32.34 -55.86
CA ARG A 508 -38.34 -31.86 -54.89
C ARG A 508 -39.27 -30.77 -55.41
N GLY A 509 -39.13 -30.38 -56.69
CA GLY A 509 -40.00 -29.41 -57.34
C GLY A 509 -39.39 -28.01 -57.51
N PHE A 510 -38.20 -27.74 -56.99
CA PHE A 510 -37.49 -26.47 -57.20
C PHE A 510 -36.79 -26.47 -58.56
N ARG A 511 -37.57 -26.37 -59.63
CA ARG A 511 -37.12 -26.45 -61.04
C ARG A 511 -37.89 -25.53 -61.99
N ASP A 512 -38.52 -24.48 -61.46
CA ASP A 512 -39.26 -23.52 -62.29
C ASP A 512 -38.28 -22.75 -63.20
N PRO A 513 -38.47 -22.78 -64.54
CA PRO A 513 -37.58 -22.08 -65.47
C PRO A 513 -37.54 -20.56 -65.30
N ASN A 514 -38.60 -19.96 -64.73
CA ASN A 514 -38.67 -18.53 -64.42
C ASN A 514 -37.94 -18.17 -63.11
N LYS A 515 -37.53 -19.16 -62.32
CA LYS A 515 -36.85 -18.94 -61.05
C LYS A 515 -35.35 -19.17 -61.16
N ARG A 516 -34.62 -18.46 -60.30
CA ARG A 516 -33.24 -18.74 -59.92
C ARG A 516 -33.23 -19.00 -58.43
N TYR A 517 -32.54 -20.04 -58.01
CA TYR A 517 -32.59 -20.56 -56.66
C TYR A 517 -31.32 -20.17 -55.89
N VAL A 518 -31.49 -19.39 -54.83
CA VAL A 518 -30.41 -18.98 -53.94
C VAL A 518 -30.40 -19.91 -52.74
N VAL A 519 -29.42 -20.79 -52.68
CA VAL A 519 -29.34 -21.89 -51.71
C VAL A 519 -28.38 -21.51 -50.58
N TYR A 520 -28.92 -21.26 -49.39
CA TYR A 520 -28.17 -21.17 -48.14
C TYR A 520 -28.01 -22.58 -47.55
N PHE A 521 -26.93 -23.27 -47.92
CA PHE A 521 -26.64 -24.62 -47.46
C PHE A 521 -25.86 -24.60 -46.12
N ASP A 522 -26.47 -25.06 -45.02
CA ASP A 522 -25.83 -25.13 -43.68
C ASP A 522 -24.90 -26.34 -43.51
N GLY A 523 -24.09 -26.56 -44.53
CA GLY A 523 -23.04 -27.57 -44.57
C GLY A 523 -21.76 -27.02 -45.16
N SER A 524 -20.76 -27.88 -45.32
CA SER A 524 -19.42 -27.50 -45.74
C SER A 524 -19.06 -28.08 -47.10
N HIS A 525 -18.44 -27.26 -47.94
CA HIS A 525 -17.81 -27.69 -49.19
C HIS A 525 -16.30 -27.91 -48.96
N PRO A 526 -15.63 -28.81 -49.71
CA PRO A 526 -14.20 -29.07 -49.54
C PRO A 526 -13.29 -27.85 -49.84
N THR A 527 -13.64 -27.01 -50.81
CA THR A 527 -12.73 -25.97 -51.33
C THR A 527 -13.36 -24.58 -51.52
N ASN A 528 -14.69 -24.47 -51.51
CA ASN A 528 -15.42 -23.29 -52.00
C ASN A 528 -16.34 -22.76 -50.91
N CYS A 529 -16.66 -21.47 -50.98
CA CYS A 529 -17.56 -20.81 -50.04
C CYS A 529 -18.94 -20.54 -50.61
N ALA A 530 -18.98 -20.35 -51.92
CA ALA A 530 -20.17 -20.39 -52.72
C ALA A 530 -19.80 -20.90 -54.11
N GLU A 531 -20.82 -21.26 -54.87
CA GLU A 531 -20.69 -21.73 -56.24
C GLU A 531 -22.01 -21.50 -56.99
N ALA A 532 -21.90 -21.05 -58.23
CA ALA A 532 -22.98 -21.00 -59.18
C ALA A 532 -22.67 -21.91 -60.37
N SER A 533 -23.71 -22.43 -61.03
CA SER A 533 -23.55 -23.31 -62.18
C SER A 533 -22.91 -22.57 -63.38
N TRP A 534 -21.63 -22.80 -63.68
CA TRP A 534 -20.93 -22.27 -64.88
C TRP A 534 -19.87 -23.24 -65.45
N PRO A 535 -19.63 -23.32 -66.80
CA PRO A 535 -20.33 -22.70 -67.93
C PRO A 535 -21.48 -23.56 -68.52
N PRO A 536 -22.33 -23.02 -69.42
CA PRO A 536 -23.71 -23.47 -69.59
C PRO A 536 -23.84 -24.78 -70.36
N THR A 537 -23.83 -25.89 -69.63
CA THR A 537 -24.45 -27.16 -70.07
C THR A 537 -25.56 -27.61 -69.13
N VAL A 538 -25.63 -27.04 -67.93
CA VAL A 538 -26.83 -27.00 -67.08
C VAL A 538 -27.29 -25.54 -67.03
N PRO A 539 -28.56 -25.21 -67.35
CA PRO A 539 -29.04 -23.84 -67.23
C PRO A 539 -28.77 -23.34 -65.81
N GLY A 540 -28.08 -22.20 -65.69
CA GLY A 540 -27.66 -21.61 -64.42
C GLY A 540 -28.83 -21.29 -63.51
N GLN A 541 -29.31 -22.30 -62.78
CA GLN A 541 -30.53 -22.21 -61.98
C GLN A 541 -30.27 -22.06 -60.49
N THR A 542 -29.09 -22.41 -59.99
CA THR A 542 -28.77 -22.38 -58.55
C THR A 542 -27.49 -21.61 -58.26
N ALA A 543 -27.54 -20.78 -57.22
CA ALA A 543 -26.41 -20.13 -56.56
C ALA A 543 -26.35 -20.67 -55.12
N THR A 544 -25.31 -21.43 -54.78
CA THR A 544 -25.21 -22.14 -53.50
C THR A 544 -24.15 -21.53 -52.61
N LEU A 545 -24.51 -21.17 -51.38
CA LEU A 545 -23.61 -20.70 -50.32
C LEU A 545 -23.42 -21.80 -49.27
N TYR A 546 -22.17 -22.09 -48.91
CA TYR A 546 -21.80 -23.13 -47.96
C TYR A 546 -21.47 -22.53 -46.57
N LEU A 547 -22.48 -22.47 -45.70
CA LEU A 547 -22.42 -21.72 -44.42
C LEU A 547 -21.49 -22.34 -43.37
N ARG A 548 -21.06 -23.59 -43.55
CA ARG A 548 -20.16 -24.30 -42.63
C ARG A 548 -18.84 -24.67 -43.25
N GLY A 549 -18.46 -24.05 -44.37
CA GLY A 549 -17.15 -24.23 -44.99
C GLY A 549 -16.01 -24.00 -43.98
N LYS A 550 -15.50 -25.08 -43.38
CA LYS A 550 -14.10 -25.19 -42.97
C LYS A 550 -13.35 -25.49 -44.25
N SER A 551 -12.95 -24.46 -44.97
CA SER A 551 -11.93 -24.62 -45.98
C SER A 551 -10.58 -24.42 -45.30
N ASP A 552 -9.57 -25.18 -45.71
CA ASP A 552 -8.16 -24.92 -45.42
C ASP A 552 -7.65 -23.66 -46.15
N VAL A 553 -8.52 -22.66 -46.32
CA VAL A 553 -8.29 -21.37 -46.98
C VAL A 553 -8.30 -20.29 -45.90
N PRO A 554 -7.36 -19.33 -45.90
CA PRO A 554 -7.11 -18.41 -44.78
C PRO A 554 -8.28 -17.56 -44.25
N SER A 555 -9.43 -17.50 -44.93
CA SER A 555 -10.60 -16.67 -44.58
C SER A 555 -11.89 -17.41 -44.22
N GLY A 556 -11.88 -18.76 -44.13
CA GLY A 556 -12.93 -19.63 -43.55
C GLY A 556 -14.39 -19.13 -43.53
N CYS A 557 -15.20 -19.57 -44.49
CA CYS A 557 -16.58 -19.10 -44.67
C CYS A 557 -17.56 -19.47 -43.55
N GLY A 558 -17.19 -20.40 -42.66
CA GLY A 558 -17.91 -20.67 -41.41
C GLY A 558 -17.78 -19.60 -40.31
N THR A 559 -17.05 -18.50 -40.54
CA THR A 559 -16.82 -17.42 -39.54
C THR A 559 -17.53 -16.10 -39.84
N THR A 560 -18.16 -15.96 -41.02
CA THR A 560 -18.86 -14.72 -41.38
C THR A 560 -20.25 -14.69 -40.76
N ALA A 561 -20.58 -13.58 -40.07
CA ALA A 561 -21.90 -13.38 -39.48
C ALA A 561 -22.93 -12.92 -40.54
N PHE A 562 -24.18 -13.34 -40.39
CA PHE A 562 -25.31 -12.76 -41.11
C PHE A 562 -25.53 -11.30 -40.70
N ALA A 563 -26.16 -10.51 -41.57
CA ALA A 563 -26.61 -9.17 -41.22
C ALA A 563 -27.58 -9.21 -40.02
N PRO A 564 -27.30 -8.49 -38.91
CA PRO A 564 -28.19 -8.45 -37.75
C PRO A 564 -29.46 -7.62 -37.98
N THR A 565 -29.44 -6.69 -38.95
CA THR A 565 -30.60 -5.87 -39.33
C THR A 565 -30.65 -5.63 -40.84
N PRO A 566 -31.84 -5.36 -41.43
CA PRO A 566 -31.97 -5.14 -42.87
C PRO A 566 -31.16 -3.93 -43.38
N THR A 567 -30.84 -2.99 -42.50
CA THR A 567 -30.08 -1.76 -42.80
C THR A 567 -28.60 -1.88 -42.45
N THR A 568 -28.14 -3.04 -41.98
CA THR A 568 -26.71 -3.28 -41.80
C THR A 568 -26.01 -3.10 -43.15
N PRO A 569 -24.90 -2.34 -43.25
CA PRO A 569 -24.12 -2.27 -44.48
C PRO A 569 -23.75 -3.68 -44.97
N ALA A 570 -23.93 -3.93 -46.27
CA ALA A 570 -23.60 -5.22 -46.87
C ALA A 570 -22.12 -5.59 -46.61
N GLY A 571 -21.90 -6.82 -46.14
CA GLY A 571 -20.59 -7.38 -45.87
C GLY A 571 -20.24 -8.53 -46.80
N TYR A 572 -19.30 -9.37 -46.38
CA TYR A 572 -18.78 -10.47 -47.20
C TYR A 572 -19.87 -11.45 -47.66
N LEU A 573 -20.79 -11.84 -46.76
CA LEU A 573 -21.85 -12.79 -47.09
C LEU A 573 -22.85 -12.20 -48.09
N GLU A 574 -23.23 -10.94 -47.91
CA GLU A 574 -24.12 -10.20 -48.82
C GLU A 574 -23.51 -10.02 -50.22
N PHE A 575 -22.21 -9.73 -50.31
CA PHE A 575 -21.52 -9.64 -51.60
C PHE A 575 -21.34 -11.00 -52.26
N LEU A 576 -21.01 -12.04 -51.47
CA LEU A 576 -20.85 -13.40 -51.97
C LEU A 576 -22.16 -13.93 -52.57
N VAL A 577 -23.30 -13.75 -51.89
CA VAL A 577 -24.59 -14.18 -52.43
C VAL A 577 -24.94 -13.43 -53.72
N LEU A 578 -24.71 -12.11 -53.77
CA LEU A 578 -24.99 -11.32 -54.97
C LEU A 578 -24.08 -11.72 -56.13
N HIS A 579 -22.80 -11.97 -55.87
CA HIS A 579 -21.83 -12.45 -56.85
C HIS A 579 -22.32 -13.73 -57.54
N GLU A 580 -22.69 -14.74 -56.74
CA GLU A 580 -23.21 -16.00 -57.30
C GLU A 580 -24.57 -15.82 -58.00
N MET A 581 -25.44 -14.95 -57.49
CA MET A 581 -26.70 -14.63 -58.16
C MET A 581 -26.44 -14.06 -59.57
N LEU A 582 -25.44 -13.19 -59.74
CA LEU A 582 -25.10 -12.62 -61.05
C LEU A 582 -24.55 -13.68 -62.02
N HIS A 583 -23.76 -14.64 -61.53
CA HIS A 583 -23.35 -15.82 -62.33
C HIS A 583 -24.56 -16.59 -62.86
N THR A 584 -25.61 -16.79 -62.07
CA THR A 584 -26.83 -17.48 -62.53
C THR A 584 -27.60 -16.73 -63.61
N LEU A 585 -27.35 -15.43 -63.76
CA LEU A 585 -27.92 -14.59 -64.83
C LEU A 585 -27.03 -14.54 -66.08
N GLY A 586 -25.79 -15.03 -66.00
CA GLY A 586 -24.83 -15.04 -67.10
C GLY A 586 -23.82 -13.88 -67.08
N ALA A 587 -23.68 -13.18 -65.95
CA ALA A 587 -22.55 -12.28 -65.74
C ALA A 587 -21.36 -13.09 -65.21
N VAL A 588 -20.13 -12.90 -65.68
CA VAL A 588 -19.71 -12.04 -66.79
C VAL A 588 -19.76 -12.82 -68.10
N SER A 589 -20.50 -12.32 -69.09
CA SER A 589 -20.60 -12.98 -70.41
C SER A 589 -19.25 -12.99 -71.13
N ARG A 590 -18.99 -14.00 -71.99
CA ARG A 590 -17.72 -14.11 -72.74
C ARG A 590 -17.47 -12.92 -73.67
N GLU A 591 -18.54 -12.29 -74.11
CA GLU A 591 -18.56 -11.13 -74.99
C GLU A 591 -18.21 -9.82 -74.25
N ALA A 592 -18.12 -9.84 -72.91
CA ALA A 592 -17.83 -8.66 -72.12
C ALA A 592 -16.37 -8.20 -72.34
N PRO A 593 -16.11 -6.88 -72.37
CA PRO A 593 -14.79 -6.32 -72.72
C PRO A 593 -13.63 -6.81 -71.86
N ASP A 594 -13.85 -7.00 -70.56
CA ASP A 594 -12.80 -7.44 -69.62
C ASP A 594 -13.05 -8.85 -69.07
N HIS A 595 -13.80 -9.67 -69.81
CA HIS A 595 -14.04 -11.06 -69.40
C HIS A 595 -12.71 -11.82 -69.29
N VAL A 596 -12.49 -12.44 -68.13
CA VAL A 596 -11.42 -13.41 -67.90
C VAL A 596 -12.00 -14.79 -67.59
N TYR A 597 -11.11 -15.77 -67.39
CA TYR A 597 -11.51 -17.14 -67.10
C TYR A 597 -12.50 -17.23 -65.92
N TRP A 598 -13.44 -18.18 -66.01
CA TRP A 598 -14.53 -18.39 -65.05
C TRP A 598 -15.62 -17.31 -64.94
N ALA A 599 -15.81 -16.48 -65.97
CA ALA A 599 -16.85 -15.44 -65.99
C ALA A 599 -16.62 -14.33 -64.94
N HIS A 600 -15.37 -13.91 -64.82
CA HIS A 600 -14.92 -12.83 -63.93
C HIS A 600 -14.31 -11.68 -64.72
N VAL A 601 -13.87 -10.65 -63.98
CA VAL A 601 -12.98 -9.59 -64.44
C VAL A 601 -11.72 -9.54 -63.56
N ASP A 602 -10.63 -8.89 -64.02
CA ASP A 602 -9.38 -8.78 -63.26
C ASP A 602 -8.77 -7.36 -63.21
N TYR A 603 -9.47 -6.36 -63.73
CA TYR A 603 -8.93 -5.00 -63.87
C TYR A 603 -9.17 -4.07 -62.66
N ASP A 604 -10.23 -4.28 -61.87
CA ASP A 604 -10.51 -3.50 -60.67
C ASP A 604 -10.93 -4.42 -59.51
N ALA A 605 -10.17 -4.39 -58.42
CA ALA A 605 -10.41 -5.23 -57.25
C ALA A 605 -11.69 -4.86 -56.47
N ARG A 606 -12.32 -3.73 -56.79
CA ARG A 606 -13.61 -3.33 -56.21
C ARG A 606 -14.79 -3.90 -56.98
N ASP A 607 -14.58 -4.36 -58.21
CA ASP A 607 -15.63 -4.95 -59.03
C ASP A 607 -16.19 -6.19 -58.33
N LEU A 608 -17.52 -6.29 -58.25
CA LEU A 608 -18.17 -7.41 -57.58
C LEU A 608 -17.79 -8.75 -58.23
N MET A 609 -17.54 -8.79 -59.54
CA MET A 609 -17.16 -9.98 -60.31
C MET A 609 -15.64 -10.11 -60.47
N PHE A 610 -14.83 -9.49 -59.60
CA PHE A 610 -13.38 -9.61 -59.60
C PHE A 610 -12.91 -11.05 -59.28
N SER A 611 -11.92 -11.55 -60.04
CA SER A 611 -11.36 -12.91 -59.94
C SER A 611 -10.36 -13.11 -58.79
N GLY A 612 -9.90 -12.03 -58.14
CA GLY A 612 -8.85 -12.11 -57.11
C GLY A 612 -9.38 -12.30 -55.69
N SER A 613 -8.45 -12.55 -54.76
CA SER A 613 -8.72 -12.95 -53.36
C SER A 613 -8.98 -11.80 -52.38
N ARG A 614 -9.07 -10.55 -52.85
CA ARG A 614 -9.23 -9.37 -51.97
C ARG A 614 -10.67 -9.23 -51.50
N PRO A 615 -10.92 -8.78 -50.26
CA PRO A 615 -12.27 -8.54 -49.80
C PRO A 615 -12.89 -7.39 -50.59
N TRP A 616 -14.15 -7.56 -50.99
CA TRP A 616 -15.01 -6.57 -51.65
C TRP A 616 -15.30 -5.35 -50.75
N THR A 617 -14.27 -4.68 -50.24
CA THR A 617 -14.38 -3.56 -49.30
C THR A 617 -13.43 -2.41 -49.71
N PRO A 618 -13.92 -1.36 -50.39
CA PRO A 618 -15.31 -1.18 -50.86
C PRO A 618 -15.62 -2.05 -52.10
N SER A 619 -16.88 -2.50 -52.21
CA SER A 619 -17.42 -3.17 -53.41
C SER A 619 -18.11 -2.17 -54.35
N MET A 620 -18.14 -2.47 -55.65
CA MET A 620 -18.87 -1.76 -56.70
C MET A 620 -19.56 -2.76 -57.61
N LEU A 621 -20.79 -2.45 -58.06
CA LEU A 621 -21.58 -3.39 -58.85
C LEU A 621 -20.95 -3.78 -60.18
N ASP A 622 -20.34 -2.87 -60.95
CA ASP A 622 -19.59 -3.15 -62.20
C ASP A 622 -18.66 -1.94 -62.38
N ALA A 623 -17.36 -2.15 -62.20
CA ALA A 623 -16.39 -1.07 -62.29
C ALA A 623 -16.37 -0.56 -63.75
N ASN A 624 -16.40 0.76 -63.96
CA ASN A 624 -16.51 1.36 -65.29
C ASN A 624 -17.78 1.02 -66.11
N ARG A 625 -18.73 0.23 -65.57
CA ARG A 625 -20.05 -0.06 -66.17
C ARG A 625 -19.97 -0.55 -67.61
N ARG A 626 -19.15 -1.57 -67.88
CA ARG A 626 -18.96 -2.06 -69.26
C ARG A 626 -19.07 -3.57 -69.42
N ASN A 627 -19.18 -4.33 -68.34
CA ASN A 627 -19.08 -5.80 -68.39
C ASN A 627 -20.40 -6.50 -68.17
N TYR A 628 -21.25 -6.00 -67.28
CA TYR A 628 -22.53 -6.63 -66.96
C TYR A 628 -23.59 -5.70 -66.39
N TYR A 629 -23.28 -4.42 -66.12
CA TYR A 629 -24.27 -3.43 -65.72
C TYR A 629 -23.99 -2.04 -66.31
N ASN A 630 -24.86 -1.59 -67.23
CA ASN A 630 -24.89 -0.20 -67.65
C ASN A 630 -26.31 0.23 -68.08
N PRO A 631 -26.95 1.20 -67.39
CA PRO A 631 -28.28 1.68 -67.77
C PRO A 631 -28.29 2.42 -69.11
N ALA A 632 -27.15 2.93 -69.59
CA ALA A 632 -27.01 3.52 -70.92
C ALA A 632 -26.84 2.48 -72.05
N GLY A 633 -26.72 1.19 -71.70
CA GLY A 633 -26.50 0.09 -72.64
C GLY A 633 -25.08 -0.48 -72.61
N LEU A 634 -24.95 -1.71 -73.10
CA LEU A 634 -23.69 -2.45 -73.26
C LEU A 634 -23.56 -2.93 -74.72
N PRO A 635 -22.36 -3.34 -75.18
CA PRO A 635 -22.17 -3.90 -76.51
C PRO A 635 -23.12 -5.09 -76.80
N ALA A 636 -23.47 -5.28 -78.08
CA ALA A 636 -24.35 -6.38 -78.48
C ALA A 636 -23.75 -7.75 -78.08
N GLY A 637 -24.58 -8.62 -77.53
CA GLY A 637 -24.15 -9.94 -77.02
C GLY A 637 -23.66 -9.94 -75.57
N VAL A 638 -23.38 -8.77 -74.98
CA VAL A 638 -23.00 -8.66 -73.57
C VAL A 638 -24.26 -8.72 -72.69
N PHE A 639 -24.24 -9.58 -71.68
CA PHE A 639 -25.32 -9.60 -70.68
C PHE A 639 -25.40 -8.24 -69.99
N ASN A 640 -26.60 -7.65 -69.90
CA ASN A 640 -26.80 -6.40 -69.17
C ASN A 640 -27.87 -6.56 -68.10
N LEU A 641 -27.43 -6.51 -66.84
CA LEU A 641 -28.30 -6.54 -65.66
C LEU A 641 -29.31 -5.38 -65.68
N ALA A 642 -28.96 -4.22 -66.25
CA ALA A 642 -29.87 -3.07 -66.32
C ALA A 642 -31.14 -3.36 -67.14
N THR A 643 -31.06 -4.26 -68.12
CA THR A 643 -32.20 -4.71 -68.95
C THR A 643 -32.72 -6.09 -68.55
N SER A 644 -32.15 -6.70 -67.50
CA SER A 644 -32.55 -8.03 -67.04
C SER A 644 -34.00 -7.99 -66.53
N PRO A 645 -34.84 -8.98 -66.89
CA PRO A 645 -36.18 -9.07 -66.35
C PRO A 645 -36.17 -9.28 -64.83
N PHE A 646 -35.07 -9.78 -64.25
CA PHE A 646 -34.90 -9.96 -62.81
C PHE A 646 -34.63 -8.66 -62.04
N LEU A 647 -34.31 -7.54 -62.70
CA LEU A 647 -34.05 -6.26 -62.02
C LEU A 647 -35.26 -5.32 -62.11
N MET A 648 -35.99 -5.17 -61.01
CA MET A 648 -37.19 -4.34 -60.91
C MET A 648 -36.88 -2.87 -60.52
N PRO A 649 -37.77 -1.92 -60.89
CA PRO A 649 -37.67 -0.51 -60.49
C PRO A 649 -37.52 -0.29 -58.98
#